data_AF-A0A354TIZ7-F1
#
_entry.id   AF-A0A354TIZ7-F1
#
_cell.length_a   1.000
_cell.length_b   1.000
_cell.length_c   1.000
_cell.angle_alpha   90.00
_cell.angle_beta   90.00
_cell.angle_gamma   90.00
#
_symmetry.space_group_name_H-M   'P 1'
#
loop_
_entity.id
_entity.type
_entity.pdbx_description
1 polymer ?
#
loop_
_entity_poly.entity_id
_entity_poly.type
_entity_poly.pdbx_seq_one_letter_code
_entity_poly.pdbx_strand_id
1 'polypeptide(L)'
;MLELRHAFDVEDANQWFRLIHLQFGFTHEDAKCRLKAWLSGQILPVAVQTLLHERDPGALEFQRMWHRLRQFRLGNVSKTGMQEHLKSCCWVLPEWTEDLLKAALAADVVPLADDEEDSVSQFHTSPQLKWDGQSVPSFSIELCYLNEIEAQNDLELRVQGMVLARLLKQKDGGFISDTEGALILGEGAALRSRLDLRLVTKDEAMVRQATVSLWDADAEVSLLRPSDGMGVVESQLRTGQAFDLITASDLTLQPMPAASTPIGAGYRLHRYENGWSGVIEARMDDLVLWTSAGFGKQSEPPPMETVRARWTQALDFTGTANHTWPWMVSLQVEVLDENWHIAGLRWTRADGKLMSFHAPPSELSLVEGDIARPVTLRVMLRHGSGRLATIPVKLPPPMQGCARWSEDGKPVIQRGDKTLLISEASRAMWSFMLPERRDGSGNVVTMEEQRCSFMEGDFVRGSVRSRAMILPRLGGYGAPAWISEDPYNGNQHTMEIASRVIDGGVIGHVRVDAESQKVIMTRLGAFDLTEKHEVLAWIALPEKPGGVVRLNPELLTSTASGWEFPFPQGGSLLALALLYEGSRLGSWFSSSRWSHALLHSPPAEPTQMAALLRVWKAPLLQSVGSENHRSQVVDWLQQHWMAVLPVWLTSKGTFSLPGIEQTPVLPLDSEWRRVVQALLIDLQPRISPEQAAAFVNGMAVLCSSQSSDERLGYSLIELSEACPLLAARTLTAALLSPLAESLKGRGKSVLALMRACFTCREDAATELAIRHGNRDSHWLRLSIPSLQSLEGGNMPLPLSYRRLSGSDEFRNFAFGVWLEEIRQRFHL
;
A
#
# COMPACT_ATOMS: atom_id res chain seq x y z
N MET A 1 -40.36 -27.57 -14.63
CA MET A 1 -40.94 -27.12 -15.91
C MET A 1 -42.42 -26.69 -15.82
N LEU A 2 -43.05 -26.68 -14.63
CA LEU A 2 -44.47 -26.31 -14.45
C LEU A 2 -44.71 -24.88 -13.93
N GLU A 3 -43.66 -24.12 -13.57
CA GLU A 3 -43.80 -22.79 -12.94
C GLU A 3 -43.51 -21.59 -13.87
N LEU A 4 -42.92 -21.80 -15.04
CA LEU A 4 -42.66 -20.74 -16.04
C LEU A 4 -43.93 -20.18 -16.72
N ARG A 5 -45.08 -20.84 -16.54
CA ARG A 5 -46.36 -20.43 -17.16
C ARG A 5 -47.01 -19.22 -16.50
N HIS A 6 -46.67 -18.90 -15.25
CA HIS A 6 -47.36 -17.86 -14.48
C HIS A 6 -46.67 -16.49 -14.46
N ALA A 7 -45.55 -16.35 -15.17
CA ALA A 7 -44.75 -15.13 -15.21
C ALA A 7 -45.40 -13.96 -16.00
N PHE A 8 -46.34 -14.20 -16.92
CA PHE A 8 -46.77 -13.18 -17.90
C PHE A 8 -48.29 -13.12 -18.17
N ASP A 9 -49.12 -13.33 -17.15
CA ASP A 9 -50.55 -13.01 -17.25
C ASP A 9 -50.75 -11.48 -17.18
N VAL A 10 -50.59 -10.81 -18.32
CA VAL A 10 -51.07 -9.43 -18.53
C VAL A 10 -52.06 -9.46 -19.70
N GLU A 11 -53.28 -8.99 -19.45
CA GLU A 11 -54.35 -8.86 -20.44
C GLU A 11 -53.94 -7.84 -21.52
N ASP A 12 -54.14 -8.19 -22.80
CA ASP A 12 -54.02 -7.37 -24.01
C ASP A 12 -52.69 -7.30 -24.82
N ALA A 13 -51.82 -8.32 -24.80
CA ALA A 13 -50.79 -8.47 -25.85
C ALA A 13 -50.64 -9.92 -26.34
N ASN A 14 -50.47 -10.11 -27.66
CA ASN A 14 -50.32 -11.40 -28.37
C ASN A 14 -49.40 -12.41 -27.63
N GLN A 15 -49.98 -13.21 -26.74
CA GLN A 15 -49.28 -14.12 -25.81
C GLN A 15 -48.44 -15.18 -26.52
N TRP A 16 -48.85 -15.62 -27.71
CA TRP A 16 -48.16 -16.65 -28.48
C TRP A 16 -46.84 -16.16 -29.11
N PHE A 17 -46.74 -14.89 -29.50
CA PHE A 17 -45.53 -14.34 -30.14
C PHE A 17 -44.38 -14.16 -29.13
N ARG A 18 -44.69 -13.81 -27.87
CA ARG A 18 -43.69 -13.67 -26.78
C ARG A 18 -43.20 -15.02 -26.24
N LEU A 19 -44.09 -16.01 -26.11
CA LEU A 19 -43.74 -17.39 -25.71
C LEU A 19 -42.83 -18.08 -26.73
N ILE A 20 -43.05 -17.86 -28.03
CA ILE A 20 -42.17 -18.32 -29.12
C ILE A 20 -40.79 -17.64 -28.98
N HIS A 21 -40.71 -16.31 -28.83
CA HIS A 21 -39.43 -15.61 -28.68
C HIS A 21 -38.62 -16.05 -27.45
N LEU A 22 -39.27 -16.45 -26.35
CA LEU A 22 -38.61 -16.98 -25.15
C LEU A 22 -38.03 -18.40 -25.36
N GLN A 23 -38.73 -19.26 -26.11
CA GLN A 23 -38.21 -20.59 -26.48
C GLN A 23 -36.97 -20.53 -27.40
N PHE A 24 -36.78 -19.43 -28.14
CA PHE A 24 -35.65 -19.25 -29.07
C PHE A 24 -34.57 -18.28 -28.58
N GLY A 25 -34.77 -17.57 -27.46
CA GLY A 25 -33.89 -16.48 -27.03
C GLY A 25 -32.75 -16.86 -26.09
N PHE A 26 -32.89 -17.95 -25.32
CA PHE A 26 -31.89 -18.47 -24.38
C PHE A 26 -31.90 -20.00 -24.38
N THR A 27 -31.39 -20.61 -25.46
CA THR A 27 -31.28 -22.08 -25.61
C THR A 27 -29.91 -22.58 -25.14
N HIS A 28 -29.76 -23.88 -24.86
CA HIS A 28 -28.47 -24.49 -24.49
C HIS A 28 -27.38 -24.24 -25.54
N GLU A 29 -27.71 -24.44 -26.81
CA GLU A 29 -26.78 -24.28 -27.94
C GLU A 29 -26.40 -22.82 -28.16
N ASP A 30 -27.36 -21.89 -28.08
CA ASP A 30 -27.04 -20.47 -28.17
C ASP A 30 -26.23 -19.99 -26.98
N ALA A 31 -26.54 -20.46 -25.76
CA ALA A 31 -25.78 -20.11 -24.55
C ALA A 31 -24.34 -20.63 -24.65
N LYS A 32 -24.10 -21.85 -25.13
CA LYS A 32 -22.74 -22.37 -25.37
C LYS A 32 -21.89 -21.46 -26.25
N CYS A 33 -22.48 -20.88 -27.29
CA CYS A 33 -21.75 -20.08 -28.28
C CYS A 33 -21.71 -18.58 -27.95
N ARG A 34 -22.76 -18.04 -27.32
CA ARG A 34 -23.01 -16.59 -27.23
C ARG A 34 -23.13 -16.06 -25.81
N LEU A 35 -23.22 -16.91 -24.78
CA LEU A 35 -23.34 -16.47 -23.40
C LEU A 35 -22.19 -15.54 -23.00
N LYS A 36 -20.97 -15.80 -23.46
CA LYS A 36 -19.83 -14.89 -23.24
C LYS A 36 -20.09 -13.47 -23.73
N ALA A 37 -20.62 -13.33 -24.95
CA ALA A 37 -20.88 -12.05 -25.60
C ALA A 37 -22.01 -11.31 -24.88
N TRP A 38 -23.05 -12.06 -24.51
CA TRP A 38 -24.19 -11.52 -23.79
C TRP A 38 -23.84 -11.05 -22.38
N LEU A 39 -23.05 -11.84 -21.63
CA LEU A 39 -22.59 -11.44 -20.29
C LEU A 39 -21.61 -10.27 -20.34
N SER A 40 -20.88 -10.09 -21.44
CA SER A 40 -20.02 -8.91 -21.70
C SER A 40 -20.81 -7.66 -22.15
N GLY A 41 -22.15 -7.71 -22.22
CA GLY A 41 -22.98 -6.56 -22.58
C GLY A 41 -23.13 -6.30 -24.08
N GLN A 42 -22.70 -7.22 -24.95
CA GLN A 42 -23.00 -7.13 -26.39
C GLN A 42 -24.51 -7.33 -26.64
N ILE A 43 -24.98 -7.02 -27.85
CA ILE A 43 -26.41 -7.03 -28.24
C ILE A 43 -27.12 -8.29 -27.71
N LEU A 44 -27.97 -8.08 -26.70
CA LEU A 44 -28.75 -9.12 -26.06
C LEU A 44 -29.94 -9.51 -26.95
N PRO A 45 -30.33 -10.79 -27.00
CA PRO A 45 -31.61 -11.18 -27.59
C PRO A 45 -32.76 -10.41 -26.92
N VAL A 46 -33.76 -9.99 -27.70
CA VAL A 46 -34.92 -9.23 -27.19
C VAL A 46 -35.61 -9.94 -26.01
N ALA A 47 -35.65 -11.27 -26.03
CA ALA A 47 -36.19 -12.08 -24.93
C ALA A 47 -35.39 -11.92 -23.63
N VAL A 48 -34.05 -11.93 -23.71
CA VAL A 48 -33.17 -11.71 -22.55
C VAL A 48 -33.31 -10.27 -22.06
N GLN A 49 -33.37 -9.29 -22.96
CA GLN A 49 -33.61 -7.88 -22.57
C GLN A 49 -34.92 -7.73 -21.82
N THR A 50 -35.99 -8.34 -22.32
CA THR A 50 -37.32 -8.30 -21.72
C THR A 50 -37.30 -8.92 -20.30
N LEU A 51 -36.73 -10.12 -20.14
CA LEU A 51 -36.58 -10.78 -18.83
C LEU A 51 -35.73 -10.00 -17.83
N LEU A 52 -34.77 -9.18 -18.29
CA LEU A 52 -33.95 -8.34 -17.41
C LEU A 52 -34.69 -7.08 -16.92
N HIS A 53 -35.83 -6.71 -17.51
CA HIS A 53 -36.60 -5.52 -17.14
C HIS A 53 -37.98 -5.83 -16.52
N GLU A 54 -38.48 -7.06 -16.68
CA GLU A 54 -39.78 -7.48 -16.14
C GLU A 54 -39.71 -7.77 -14.63
N ARG A 55 -40.85 -7.68 -13.93
CA ARG A 55 -40.91 -7.76 -12.45
C ARG A 55 -41.61 -8.99 -11.90
N ASP A 56 -41.99 -9.93 -12.77
CA ASP A 56 -42.66 -11.15 -12.33
C ASP A 56 -41.67 -12.11 -11.61
N PRO A 57 -42.16 -13.05 -10.78
CA PRO A 57 -41.31 -13.95 -10.01
C PRO A 57 -40.35 -14.80 -10.86
N GLY A 58 -40.76 -15.19 -12.07
CA GLY A 58 -39.93 -15.98 -13.00
C GLY A 58 -38.80 -15.16 -13.59
N ALA A 59 -39.08 -13.91 -14.02
CA ALA A 59 -38.07 -12.96 -14.46
C ALA A 59 -37.10 -12.58 -13.33
N LEU A 60 -37.56 -12.45 -12.08
CA LEU A 60 -36.70 -12.19 -10.93
C LEU A 60 -35.73 -13.35 -10.64
N GLU A 61 -36.14 -14.59 -10.88
CA GLU A 61 -35.25 -15.76 -10.78
C GLU A 61 -34.26 -15.82 -11.95
N PHE A 62 -34.70 -15.48 -13.17
CA PHE A 62 -33.81 -15.31 -14.32
C PHE A 62 -32.75 -14.23 -14.08
N GLN A 63 -33.17 -13.07 -13.58
CA GLN A 63 -32.29 -11.95 -13.25
C GLN A 63 -31.25 -12.34 -12.19
N ARG A 64 -31.66 -13.08 -11.15
CA ARG A 64 -30.74 -13.61 -10.13
C ARG A 64 -29.71 -14.55 -10.75
N MET A 65 -30.15 -15.50 -11.57
CA MET A 65 -29.25 -16.42 -12.29
C MET A 65 -28.30 -15.65 -13.21
N TRP A 66 -28.83 -14.72 -14.01
CA TRP A 66 -28.08 -13.90 -14.95
C TRP A 66 -27.01 -13.07 -14.25
N HIS A 67 -27.40 -12.37 -13.18
CA HIS A 67 -26.50 -11.58 -12.36
C HIS A 67 -25.41 -12.46 -11.76
N ARG A 68 -25.75 -13.65 -11.22
CA ARG A 68 -24.75 -14.55 -10.63
C ARG A 68 -23.81 -15.16 -11.67
N LEU A 69 -24.28 -15.46 -12.89
CA LEU A 69 -23.44 -15.88 -14.02
C LEU A 69 -22.46 -14.77 -14.43
N ARG A 70 -22.92 -13.52 -14.45
CA ARG A 70 -22.08 -12.36 -14.70
C ARG A 70 -21.03 -12.17 -13.60
N GLN A 71 -21.43 -12.25 -12.32
CA GLN A 71 -20.51 -12.17 -11.18
C GLN A 71 -19.49 -13.31 -11.17
N PHE A 72 -19.88 -14.52 -11.59
CA PHE A 72 -18.96 -15.64 -11.77
C PHE A 72 -17.94 -15.38 -12.89
N ARG A 73 -18.38 -14.83 -14.03
CA ARG A 73 -17.46 -14.41 -15.11
C ARG A 73 -16.48 -13.34 -14.65
N LEU A 74 -16.93 -12.40 -13.82
CA LEU A 74 -16.09 -11.37 -13.21
C LEU A 74 -15.22 -11.90 -12.06
N GLY A 75 -15.25 -13.20 -11.73
CA GLY A 75 -14.47 -13.77 -10.64
C GLY A 75 -15.01 -13.46 -9.23
N ASN A 76 -16.10 -12.73 -9.07
CA ASN A 76 -16.63 -12.33 -7.77
C ASN A 76 -17.35 -13.47 -7.02
N VAL A 77 -17.67 -14.56 -7.70
CA VAL A 77 -18.33 -15.75 -7.14
C VAL A 77 -17.47 -16.99 -7.40
N SER A 78 -17.35 -17.86 -6.40
CA SER A 78 -16.60 -19.12 -6.54
C SER A 78 -17.30 -20.11 -7.48
N LYS A 79 -16.52 -21.00 -8.12
CA LYS A 79 -17.05 -22.06 -8.99
C LYS A 79 -18.05 -22.95 -8.25
N THR A 80 -17.74 -23.34 -7.01
CA THR A 80 -18.60 -24.19 -6.18
C THR A 80 -19.93 -23.50 -5.87
N GLY A 81 -19.89 -22.23 -5.44
CA GLY A 81 -21.09 -21.45 -5.14
C GLY A 81 -21.97 -21.21 -6.38
N MET A 82 -21.36 -21.09 -7.57
CA MET A 82 -22.13 -20.95 -8.80
C MET A 82 -22.73 -22.27 -9.29
N GLN A 83 -22.01 -23.38 -9.15
CA GLN A 83 -22.53 -24.73 -9.46
C GLN A 83 -23.76 -25.07 -8.62
N GLU A 84 -23.75 -24.77 -7.33
CA GLU A 84 -24.90 -24.99 -6.44
C GLU A 84 -26.12 -24.17 -6.89
N HIS A 85 -25.91 -22.92 -7.28
CA HIS A 85 -27.00 -22.07 -7.74
C HIS A 85 -27.64 -22.55 -9.04
N LEU A 86 -26.84 -22.88 -10.05
CA LEU A 86 -27.33 -23.35 -11.36
C LEU A 86 -28.13 -24.64 -11.23
N LYS A 87 -27.71 -25.57 -10.35
CA LYS A 87 -28.44 -26.81 -10.08
C LYS A 87 -29.80 -26.58 -9.42
N SER A 88 -29.97 -25.46 -8.71
CA SER A 88 -31.21 -25.08 -8.02
C SER A 88 -32.12 -24.15 -8.84
N CYS A 89 -31.66 -23.65 -9.99
CA CYS A 89 -32.35 -22.61 -10.77
C CYS A 89 -33.42 -23.20 -11.69
N CYS A 90 -34.61 -22.60 -11.73
CA CYS A 90 -35.71 -23.10 -12.58
C CYS A 90 -35.51 -22.88 -14.09
N TRP A 91 -34.56 -22.02 -14.49
CA TRP A 91 -34.27 -21.65 -15.88
C TRP A 91 -33.22 -22.52 -16.57
N VAL A 92 -32.47 -23.32 -15.80
CA VAL A 92 -31.32 -24.09 -16.29
C VAL A 92 -31.48 -25.54 -15.85
N LEU A 93 -31.35 -26.47 -16.79
CA LEU A 93 -31.32 -27.89 -16.46
C LEU A 93 -29.98 -28.22 -15.77
N PRO A 94 -29.96 -29.07 -14.72
CA PRO A 94 -28.73 -29.42 -14.00
C PRO A 94 -27.58 -29.88 -14.91
N GLU A 95 -27.89 -30.59 -16.00
CA GLU A 95 -26.94 -31.04 -17.02
C GLU A 95 -26.26 -29.91 -17.81
N TRP A 96 -26.84 -28.70 -17.89
CA TRP A 96 -26.23 -27.54 -18.58
C TRP A 96 -25.16 -26.86 -17.72
N THR A 97 -25.07 -27.19 -16.43
CA THR A 97 -24.25 -26.45 -15.45
C THR A 97 -22.79 -26.29 -15.89
N GLU A 98 -22.07 -27.37 -16.20
CA GLU A 98 -20.65 -27.27 -16.59
C GLU A 98 -20.46 -26.55 -17.93
N ASP A 99 -21.38 -26.74 -18.88
CA ASP A 99 -21.34 -26.08 -20.18
C ASP A 99 -21.52 -24.56 -20.04
N LEU A 100 -22.45 -24.12 -19.19
CA LEU A 100 -22.69 -22.70 -18.93
C LEU A 100 -21.53 -22.06 -18.17
N LEU A 101 -20.95 -22.75 -17.19
CA LEU A 101 -19.75 -22.26 -16.48
C LEU A 101 -18.57 -22.09 -17.44
N LYS A 102 -18.37 -23.07 -18.34
CA LYS A 102 -17.33 -23.00 -19.37
C LYS A 102 -17.61 -21.87 -20.37
N ALA A 103 -18.84 -21.72 -20.82
CA ALA A 103 -19.24 -20.67 -21.75
C ALA A 103 -19.12 -19.27 -21.14
N ALA A 104 -19.43 -19.12 -19.85
CA ALA A 104 -19.28 -17.86 -19.12
C ALA A 104 -17.81 -17.42 -18.98
N LEU A 105 -16.86 -18.36 -18.88
CA LEU A 105 -15.42 -18.09 -18.72
C LEU A 105 -14.62 -18.09 -20.04
N ALA A 106 -15.27 -18.33 -21.19
CA ALA A 106 -14.56 -18.34 -22.46
C ALA A 106 -13.91 -16.98 -22.76
N ALA A 107 -12.62 -17.00 -23.14
CA ALA A 107 -11.81 -15.81 -23.39
C ALA A 107 -12.30 -14.99 -24.60
N ASP A 108 -12.13 -13.67 -24.51
CA ASP A 108 -12.20 -12.76 -25.65
C ASP A 108 -10.81 -12.65 -26.29
N VAL A 109 -10.78 -12.54 -27.61
CA VAL A 109 -9.53 -12.49 -28.39
C VAL A 109 -8.80 -11.18 -28.09
N VAL A 110 -7.56 -11.34 -27.63
CA VAL A 110 -6.47 -10.38 -27.32
C VAL A 110 -6.57 -9.63 -25.98
N PRO A 111 -5.81 -10.07 -24.95
CA PRO A 111 -5.22 -9.16 -23.99
C PRO A 111 -4.14 -8.33 -24.69
N LEU A 112 -4.29 -7.01 -24.67
CA LEU A 112 -3.16 -6.11 -24.84
C LEU A 112 -2.49 -5.96 -23.47
N ALA A 113 -1.17 -6.21 -23.44
CA ALA A 113 -0.25 -6.29 -22.30
C ALA A 113 -0.05 -7.72 -21.75
N ASP A 114 1.01 -8.35 -22.27
CA ASP A 114 1.81 -9.35 -21.56
C ASP A 114 2.46 -8.64 -20.37
N ASP A 115 1.96 -8.91 -19.17
CA ASP A 115 2.70 -8.84 -17.91
C ASP A 115 1.93 -9.74 -16.91
N GLU A 116 2.42 -10.96 -16.65
CA GLU A 116 1.80 -11.88 -15.69
C GLU A 116 1.67 -11.24 -14.27
N GLU A 117 2.45 -10.20 -13.97
CA GLU A 117 2.37 -9.42 -12.73
C GLU A 117 1.16 -8.46 -12.64
N ASP A 118 0.55 -8.03 -13.75
CA ASP A 118 -0.62 -7.12 -13.75
C ASP A 118 -1.91 -7.84 -13.29
N SER A 119 -2.00 -9.14 -13.56
CA SER A 119 -3.18 -9.97 -13.30
C SER A 119 -3.59 -10.03 -11.83
N VAL A 120 -2.63 -9.90 -10.90
CA VAL A 120 -2.86 -10.05 -9.45
C VAL A 120 -3.44 -8.77 -8.81
N SER A 121 -3.45 -7.65 -9.54
CA SER A 121 -3.83 -6.34 -8.99
C SER A 121 -5.09 -5.72 -9.61
N GLN A 122 -5.53 -6.20 -10.78
CA GLN A 122 -6.66 -5.62 -11.48
C GLN A 122 -7.99 -6.13 -10.90
N PHE A 123 -8.77 -5.24 -10.28
CA PHE A 123 -10.10 -5.54 -9.71
C PHE A 123 -11.25 -4.84 -10.45
N HIS A 124 -10.99 -4.38 -11.69
CA HIS A 124 -11.98 -3.73 -12.53
C HIS A 124 -11.85 -4.17 -14.00
N THR A 125 -12.95 -4.09 -14.73
CA THR A 125 -12.97 -4.30 -16.19
C THR A 125 -12.34 -3.11 -16.91
N SER A 126 -12.06 -3.29 -18.21
CA SER A 126 -11.70 -2.17 -19.07
C SER A 126 -12.80 -1.11 -19.09
N PRO A 127 -12.45 0.19 -19.15
CA PRO A 127 -13.44 1.27 -19.19
C PRO A 127 -14.18 1.30 -20.54
N GLN A 128 -15.49 1.54 -20.47
CA GLN A 128 -16.39 1.63 -21.62
C GLN A 128 -16.98 3.03 -21.73
N LEU A 129 -16.84 3.66 -22.90
CA LEU A 129 -17.49 4.94 -23.21
C LEU A 129 -18.98 4.75 -23.49
N LYS A 130 -19.81 5.50 -22.77
CA LYS A 130 -21.24 5.66 -23.04
C LYS A 130 -21.47 7.03 -23.64
N TRP A 131 -21.76 7.05 -24.93
CA TRP A 131 -22.12 8.25 -25.66
C TRP A 131 -22.95 7.91 -26.89
N ASP A 132 -24.02 8.64 -27.14
CA ASP A 132 -24.90 8.49 -28.31
C ASP A 132 -24.71 9.60 -29.35
N GLY A 133 -23.73 10.50 -29.14
CA GLY A 133 -23.47 11.67 -30.00
C GLY A 133 -24.13 12.96 -29.50
N GLN A 134 -25.11 12.88 -28.59
CA GLN A 134 -25.89 14.04 -28.11
C GLN A 134 -25.86 14.17 -26.58
N SER A 135 -25.88 13.05 -25.87
CA SER A 135 -25.76 12.95 -24.41
C SER A 135 -24.40 13.41 -23.90
N VAL A 136 -24.33 13.64 -22.59
CA VAL A 136 -23.05 13.90 -21.92
C VAL A 136 -22.26 12.59 -21.92
N PRO A 137 -21.03 12.56 -22.48
CA PRO A 137 -20.23 11.35 -22.52
C PRO A 137 -19.80 10.95 -21.11
N SER A 138 -19.86 9.65 -20.82
CA SER A 138 -19.43 9.09 -19.54
C SER A 138 -18.64 7.80 -19.77
N PHE A 139 -17.77 7.46 -18.82
CA PHE A 139 -17.08 6.17 -18.82
C PHE A 139 -17.58 5.31 -17.68
N SER A 140 -17.73 4.01 -17.92
CA SER A 140 -18.11 3.06 -16.89
C SER A 140 -17.21 1.83 -16.82
N ILE A 141 -17.11 1.24 -15.62
CA ILE A 141 -16.39 -0.01 -15.33
C ILE A 141 -17.27 -0.95 -14.49
N GLU A 142 -16.92 -2.22 -14.42
CA GLU A 142 -17.44 -3.16 -13.43
C GLU A 142 -16.31 -3.66 -12.53
N LEU A 143 -16.65 -4.02 -11.29
CA LEU A 143 -15.69 -4.61 -10.35
C LEU A 143 -15.57 -6.11 -10.60
N CYS A 144 -14.34 -6.62 -10.60
CA CYS A 144 -14.01 -8.03 -10.81
C CYS A 144 -12.95 -8.51 -9.81
N TYR A 145 -12.80 -9.82 -9.70
CA TYR A 145 -11.84 -10.50 -8.82
C TYR A 145 -11.94 -10.08 -7.34
N LEU A 146 -13.15 -9.74 -6.88
CA LEU A 146 -13.39 -9.31 -5.49
C LEU A 146 -13.17 -10.45 -4.48
N ASN A 147 -13.23 -11.71 -4.92
CA ASN A 147 -12.92 -12.89 -4.12
C ASN A 147 -11.43 -13.03 -3.76
N GLU A 148 -10.54 -12.37 -4.49
CA GLU A 148 -9.09 -12.37 -4.21
C GLU A 148 -8.69 -11.28 -3.20
N ILE A 149 -9.65 -10.46 -2.77
CA ILE A 149 -9.40 -9.36 -1.85
C ILE A 149 -9.46 -9.90 -0.42
N GLU A 150 -8.30 -9.94 0.24
CA GLU A 150 -8.22 -10.27 1.65
C GLU A 150 -8.42 -9.02 2.52
N ALA A 151 -9.67 -8.77 2.94
CA ALA A 151 -9.96 -7.73 3.92
C ALA A 151 -10.90 -8.24 5.02
N GLN A 152 -10.71 -7.76 6.26
CA GLN A 152 -11.48 -8.23 7.41
C GLN A 152 -12.85 -7.54 7.55
N ASN A 153 -12.97 -6.31 7.05
CA ASN A 153 -14.14 -5.44 7.19
C ASN A 153 -14.70 -5.06 5.80
N ASP A 154 -15.85 -4.38 5.81
CA ASP A 154 -16.42 -3.73 4.63
C ASP A 154 -15.42 -2.72 4.02
N LEU A 155 -15.54 -2.52 2.70
CA LEU A 155 -14.69 -1.61 1.94
C LEU A 155 -15.51 -0.53 1.25
N GLU A 156 -14.85 0.57 0.93
CA GLU A 156 -15.36 1.63 0.07
C GLU A 156 -14.49 1.71 -1.18
N LEU A 157 -15.12 1.71 -2.36
CA LEU A 157 -14.47 2.11 -3.60
C LEU A 157 -14.53 3.64 -3.70
N ARG A 158 -13.36 4.27 -3.70
CA ARG A 158 -13.21 5.71 -3.89
C ARG A 158 -12.53 6.05 -5.20
N VAL A 159 -13.02 7.08 -5.87
CA VAL A 159 -12.40 7.71 -7.04
C VAL A 159 -12.34 9.21 -6.79
N GLN A 160 -11.13 9.78 -6.83
CA GLN A 160 -10.90 11.21 -6.54
C GLN A 160 -11.56 11.66 -5.22
N GLY A 161 -11.42 10.85 -4.17
CA GLY A 161 -11.99 11.10 -2.84
C GLY A 161 -13.50 10.83 -2.69
N MET A 162 -14.24 10.61 -3.78
CA MET A 162 -15.67 10.30 -3.73
C MET A 162 -15.91 8.80 -3.62
N VAL A 163 -16.78 8.39 -2.69
CA VAL A 163 -17.24 6.99 -2.58
C VAL A 163 -18.20 6.68 -3.73
N LEU A 164 -17.79 5.80 -4.63
CA LEU A 164 -18.59 5.33 -5.76
C LEU A 164 -19.43 4.09 -5.42
N ALA A 165 -18.91 3.22 -4.55
CA ALA A 165 -19.60 2.01 -4.12
C ALA A 165 -19.08 1.54 -2.76
N ARG A 166 -19.89 0.80 -2.02
CA ARG A 166 -19.50 0.09 -0.79
C ARG A 166 -19.54 -1.41 -1.04
N LEU A 167 -18.46 -2.08 -0.64
CA LEU A 167 -18.33 -3.54 -0.72
C LEU A 167 -18.60 -4.13 0.66
N LEU A 168 -19.75 -4.77 0.81
CA LEU A 168 -20.18 -5.41 2.04
C LEU A 168 -19.60 -6.83 2.11
N LYS A 169 -18.86 -7.12 3.18
CA LYS A 169 -18.24 -8.41 3.38
C LYS A 169 -19.27 -9.48 3.70
N GLN A 170 -19.20 -10.60 3.00
CA GLN A 170 -20.10 -11.73 3.14
C GLN A 170 -19.54 -12.80 4.10
N LYS A 171 -20.41 -13.66 4.62
CA LYS A 171 -20.04 -14.76 5.53
C LYS A 171 -19.14 -15.81 4.88
N ASP A 172 -19.20 -15.95 3.55
CA ASP A 172 -18.36 -16.85 2.76
C ASP A 172 -16.97 -16.28 2.46
N GLY A 173 -16.67 -15.05 2.93
CA GLY A 173 -15.41 -14.36 2.72
C GLY A 173 -15.37 -13.45 1.50
N GLY A 174 -16.39 -13.49 0.63
CA GLY A 174 -16.49 -12.62 -0.55
C GLY A 174 -17.04 -11.22 -0.25
N PHE A 175 -17.22 -10.42 -1.30
CA PHE A 175 -17.78 -9.08 -1.22
C PHE A 175 -18.98 -8.91 -2.16
N ILE A 176 -19.98 -8.13 -1.73
CA ILE A 176 -21.10 -7.69 -2.55
C ILE A 176 -21.11 -6.17 -2.58
N SER A 177 -21.23 -5.59 -3.76
CA SER A 177 -21.38 -4.14 -3.95
C SER A 177 -22.78 -3.69 -3.59
N ASP A 178 -22.93 -2.55 -2.92
CA ASP A 178 -24.22 -1.90 -2.65
C ASP A 178 -24.86 -1.27 -3.89
N THR A 179 -24.06 -1.02 -4.92
CA THR A 179 -24.48 -0.59 -6.26
C THR A 179 -24.60 -1.78 -7.20
N GLU A 180 -25.71 -1.87 -7.93
CA GLU A 180 -25.88 -2.85 -9.01
C GLU A 180 -25.34 -2.32 -10.35
N GLY A 181 -24.56 -3.14 -11.06
CA GLY A 181 -24.13 -2.87 -12.43
C GLY A 181 -22.84 -2.04 -12.55
N ALA A 182 -22.67 -1.40 -13.71
CA ALA A 182 -21.47 -0.65 -14.05
C ALA A 182 -21.40 0.71 -13.35
N LEU A 183 -20.25 0.99 -12.75
CA LEU A 183 -19.94 2.21 -12.03
C LEU A 183 -19.50 3.30 -13.00
N ILE A 184 -20.08 4.50 -12.87
CA ILE A 184 -19.72 5.66 -13.70
C ILE A 184 -18.52 6.37 -13.08
N LEU A 185 -17.47 6.58 -13.87
CA LEU A 185 -16.19 7.15 -13.45
C LEU A 185 -16.10 8.67 -13.62
N GLY A 186 -17.15 9.29 -14.17
CA GLY A 186 -17.25 10.73 -14.41
C GLY A 186 -18.02 11.04 -15.70
N GLU A 187 -18.31 12.33 -15.91
CA GLU A 187 -19.12 12.80 -17.04
C GLU A 187 -18.56 14.10 -17.65
N GLY A 188 -18.61 14.20 -18.98
CA GLY A 188 -18.34 15.42 -19.74
C GLY A 188 -17.00 16.09 -19.43
N ALA A 189 -17.06 17.37 -19.08
CA ALA A 189 -15.87 18.20 -18.81
C ALA A 189 -15.09 17.80 -17.55
N ALA A 190 -15.67 16.97 -16.67
CA ALA A 190 -14.99 16.46 -15.47
C ALA A 190 -14.12 15.22 -15.78
N LEU A 191 -14.26 14.62 -16.96
CA LEU A 191 -13.48 13.45 -17.37
C LEU A 191 -11.98 13.73 -17.39
N ARG A 192 -11.18 12.71 -17.05
CA ARG A 192 -9.72 12.73 -17.14
C ARG A 192 -9.24 11.49 -17.87
N SER A 193 -8.11 11.60 -18.58
CA SER A 193 -7.56 10.48 -19.32
C SER A 193 -7.16 9.30 -18.44
N ARG A 194 -6.78 9.57 -17.18
CA ARG A 194 -6.45 8.56 -16.18
C ARG A 194 -7.14 8.87 -14.84
N LEU A 195 -7.59 7.82 -14.17
CA LEU A 195 -8.26 7.86 -12.86
C LEU A 195 -7.68 6.82 -11.93
N ASP A 196 -7.57 7.16 -10.64
CA ASP A 196 -7.16 6.23 -9.59
C ASP A 196 -8.41 5.66 -8.88
N LEU A 197 -8.56 4.34 -8.92
CA LEU A 197 -9.54 3.57 -8.15
C LEU A 197 -8.91 3.08 -6.85
N ARG A 198 -9.56 3.33 -5.71
CA ARG A 198 -9.05 2.95 -4.40
C ARG A 198 -10.07 2.13 -3.65
N LEU A 199 -9.69 0.94 -3.18
CA LEU A 199 -10.45 0.18 -2.21
C LEU A 199 -9.86 0.45 -0.83
N VAL A 200 -10.67 1.08 0.03
CA VAL A 200 -10.26 1.49 1.37
C VAL A 200 -11.17 0.87 2.43
N THR A 201 -10.66 0.67 3.63
CA THR A 201 -11.48 0.33 4.80
C THR A 201 -12.22 1.56 5.33
N LYS A 202 -13.15 1.37 6.28
CA LYS A 202 -13.82 2.47 7.00
C LYS A 202 -12.85 3.44 7.70
N ASP A 203 -11.68 2.94 8.12
CA ASP A 203 -10.63 3.76 8.74
C ASP A 203 -9.69 4.42 7.71
N GLU A 204 -10.08 4.37 6.43
CA GLU A 204 -9.40 4.90 5.24
C GLU A 204 -8.08 4.21 4.89
N ALA A 205 -7.73 3.12 5.57
CA ALA A 205 -6.55 2.32 5.20
C ALA A 205 -6.74 1.71 3.81
N MET A 206 -5.73 1.87 2.94
CA MET A 206 -5.75 1.36 1.58
C MET A 206 -5.59 -0.17 1.56
N VAL A 207 -6.45 -0.84 0.79
CA VAL A 207 -6.44 -2.31 0.60
C VAL A 207 -5.94 -2.67 -0.81
N ARG A 208 -6.54 -2.08 -1.84
CA ARG A 208 -6.12 -2.23 -3.25
C ARG A 208 -6.26 -0.90 -3.97
N GLN A 209 -5.43 -0.67 -4.99
CA GLN A 209 -5.58 0.44 -5.92
C GLN A 209 -5.33 -0.04 -7.35
N ALA A 210 -6.03 0.57 -8.29
CA ALA A 210 -5.78 0.42 -9.71
C ALA A 210 -5.83 1.78 -10.41
N THR A 211 -5.08 1.93 -11.50
CA THR A 211 -5.11 3.13 -12.34
C THR A 211 -5.82 2.79 -13.64
N VAL A 212 -6.93 3.45 -13.92
CA VAL A 212 -7.72 3.26 -15.14
C VAL A 212 -7.35 4.32 -16.16
N SER A 213 -6.94 3.92 -17.36
CA SER A 213 -6.80 4.83 -18.51
C SER A 213 -8.12 4.83 -19.29
N LEU A 214 -8.86 5.93 -19.26
CA LEU A 214 -10.11 6.10 -20.00
C LEU A 214 -9.85 6.28 -21.50
N TRP A 215 -8.79 7.01 -21.83
CA TRP A 215 -8.22 7.09 -23.17
C TRP A 215 -6.72 7.26 -23.06
N ASP A 216 -6.02 7.04 -24.17
CA ASP A 216 -4.59 7.25 -24.23
C ASP A 216 -4.31 8.74 -24.48
N ALA A 217 -3.99 9.48 -23.42
CA ALA A 217 -3.53 10.86 -23.53
C ALA A 217 -2.17 10.99 -24.22
N ASP A 218 -1.38 9.92 -24.26
CA ASP A 218 -0.07 9.89 -24.90
C ASP A 218 -0.19 9.75 -26.43
N ALA A 219 -1.30 9.20 -26.94
CA ALA A 219 -1.61 9.08 -28.37
C ALA A 219 -2.20 10.35 -29.01
N GLU A 220 -1.91 10.60 -30.30
CA GLU A 220 -2.53 11.71 -31.07
C GLU A 220 -4.05 11.57 -31.13
N VAL A 221 -4.50 10.33 -31.27
CA VAL A 221 -5.91 9.97 -31.24
C VAL A 221 -6.12 8.71 -30.41
N SER A 222 -7.23 8.64 -29.69
CA SER A 222 -7.74 7.40 -29.11
C SER A 222 -9.01 7.00 -29.82
N LEU A 223 -9.07 5.75 -30.28
CA LEU A 223 -10.18 5.20 -31.06
C LEU A 223 -11.03 4.30 -30.19
N LEU A 224 -12.34 4.53 -30.20
CA LEU A 224 -13.32 3.74 -29.46
C LEU A 224 -14.43 3.26 -30.39
N ARG A 225 -15.03 2.12 -30.05
CA ARG A 225 -16.15 1.57 -30.81
C ARG A 225 -17.49 2.07 -30.25
N PRO A 226 -18.35 2.70 -31.06
CA PRO A 226 -19.63 3.22 -30.59
C PRO A 226 -20.60 2.16 -30.04
N SER A 227 -20.43 0.88 -30.44
CA SER A 227 -21.36 -0.19 -30.05
C SER A 227 -21.18 -0.68 -28.61
N ASP A 228 -19.97 -0.63 -28.06
CA ASP A 228 -19.63 -1.14 -26.72
C ASP A 228 -18.73 -0.18 -25.92
N GLY A 229 -18.32 0.95 -26.52
CA GLY A 229 -17.49 1.96 -25.88
C GLY A 229 -16.04 1.54 -25.66
N MET A 230 -15.60 0.39 -26.19
CA MET A 230 -14.27 -0.16 -25.94
C MET A 230 -13.21 0.50 -26.84
N GLY A 231 -11.99 0.62 -26.33
CA GLY A 231 -10.83 1.01 -27.13
C GLY A 231 -10.55 0.01 -28.26
N VAL A 232 -10.18 0.51 -29.44
CA VAL A 232 -9.91 -0.29 -30.64
C VAL A 232 -8.60 0.14 -31.28
N VAL A 233 -7.83 -0.83 -31.78
CA VAL A 233 -6.61 -0.58 -32.55
C VAL A 233 -6.95 -0.34 -34.02
N GLU A 234 -6.26 0.57 -34.69
CA GLU A 234 -6.52 0.97 -36.09
C GLU A 234 -6.62 -0.19 -37.09
N SER A 235 -5.83 -1.24 -36.89
CA SER A 235 -5.84 -2.44 -37.75
C SER A 235 -7.16 -3.22 -37.70
N GLN A 236 -7.98 -3.00 -36.67
CA GLN A 236 -9.29 -3.63 -36.49
C GLN A 236 -10.43 -2.79 -37.08
N LEU A 237 -10.18 -1.53 -37.43
CA LEU A 237 -11.18 -0.67 -38.06
C LEU A 237 -11.13 -0.81 -39.58
N ARG A 238 -12.30 -0.75 -40.21
CA ARG A 238 -12.45 -0.72 -41.67
C ARG A 238 -12.90 0.67 -42.12
N THR A 239 -12.48 1.07 -43.32
CA THR A 239 -12.97 2.31 -43.94
C THR A 239 -14.50 2.32 -44.02
N GLY A 240 -15.12 3.42 -43.62
CA GLY A 240 -16.58 3.59 -43.59
C GLY A 240 -17.29 2.98 -42.38
N GLN A 241 -16.59 2.29 -41.48
CA GLN A 241 -17.14 1.80 -40.21
C GLN A 241 -17.27 2.96 -39.21
N ALA A 242 -18.34 2.97 -38.41
CA ALA A 242 -18.52 3.95 -37.34
C ALA A 242 -17.46 3.81 -36.25
N PHE A 243 -16.94 4.93 -35.77
CA PHE A 243 -16.02 4.99 -34.65
C PHE A 243 -16.14 6.32 -33.88
N ASP A 244 -15.79 6.26 -32.60
CA ASP A 244 -15.59 7.42 -31.75
C ASP A 244 -14.09 7.73 -31.65
N LEU A 245 -13.75 9.01 -31.64
CA LEU A 245 -12.39 9.51 -31.71
C LEU A 245 -12.19 10.58 -30.64
N ILE A 246 -11.19 10.39 -29.78
CA ILE A 246 -10.76 11.41 -28.82
C ILE A 246 -9.48 12.06 -29.33
N THR A 247 -9.46 13.38 -29.43
CA THR A 247 -8.31 14.18 -29.85
C THR A 247 -8.07 15.37 -28.93
N ALA A 248 -6.88 15.96 -28.96
CA ALA A 248 -6.66 17.26 -28.35
C ALA A 248 -7.51 18.35 -29.04
N SER A 249 -7.91 19.39 -28.30
CA SER A 249 -8.86 20.41 -28.79
C SER A 249 -8.30 21.34 -29.87
N ASP A 250 -6.98 21.39 -30.01
CA ASP A 250 -6.24 22.15 -31.02
C ASP A 250 -6.15 21.43 -32.37
N LEU A 251 -6.54 20.16 -32.44
CA LEU A 251 -6.56 19.40 -33.69
C LEU A 251 -7.85 19.69 -34.48
N THR A 252 -7.65 19.91 -35.77
CA THR A 252 -8.73 20.06 -36.75
C THR A 252 -8.91 18.76 -37.51
N LEU A 253 -10.16 18.27 -37.59
CA LEU A 253 -10.49 17.02 -38.29
C LEU A 253 -11.07 17.31 -39.67
N GLN A 254 -10.57 16.61 -40.69
CA GLN A 254 -11.05 16.69 -42.07
C GLN A 254 -11.28 15.29 -42.64
N PRO A 255 -12.48 14.94 -43.15
CA PRO A 255 -13.71 15.73 -43.14
C PRO A 255 -14.27 15.93 -41.72
N MET A 256 -15.13 16.94 -41.55
CA MET A 256 -15.71 17.28 -40.25
C MET A 256 -16.57 16.13 -39.70
N PRO A 257 -16.47 15.80 -38.40
CA PRO A 257 -17.22 14.70 -37.79
C PRO A 257 -18.72 15.03 -37.68
N ALA A 258 -19.54 13.97 -37.58
CA ALA A 258 -20.99 14.09 -37.47
C ALA A 258 -21.42 14.72 -36.13
N ALA A 259 -20.72 14.38 -35.05
CA ALA A 259 -20.89 15.00 -33.74
C ALA A 259 -19.53 15.30 -33.10
N SER A 260 -19.48 16.36 -32.29
CA SER A 260 -18.31 16.69 -31.50
C SER A 260 -18.71 17.37 -30.20
N THR A 261 -18.14 16.92 -29.09
CA THR A 261 -18.38 17.48 -27.76
C THR A 261 -17.05 17.63 -27.01
N PRO A 262 -16.83 18.73 -26.26
CA PRO A 262 -15.67 18.83 -25.39
C PRO A 262 -15.74 17.81 -24.25
N ILE A 263 -14.59 17.23 -23.91
CA ILE A 263 -14.39 16.45 -22.70
C ILE A 263 -13.29 17.10 -21.85
N GLY A 264 -13.07 16.64 -20.63
CA GLY A 264 -12.14 17.30 -19.71
C GLY A 264 -10.68 17.33 -20.19
N ALA A 265 -9.87 18.18 -19.55
CA ALA A 265 -8.43 18.34 -19.77
C ALA A 265 -8.01 18.77 -21.20
N GLY A 266 -8.84 19.54 -21.90
CA GLY A 266 -8.49 20.08 -23.22
C GLY A 266 -8.62 19.08 -24.36
N TYR A 267 -9.39 18.01 -24.18
CA TYR A 267 -9.69 17.04 -25.23
C TYR A 267 -11.12 17.22 -25.77
N ARG A 268 -11.36 16.67 -26.96
CA ARG A 268 -12.68 16.59 -27.59
C ARG A 268 -12.96 15.16 -28.01
N LEU A 269 -14.22 14.79 -27.90
CA LEU A 269 -14.75 13.53 -28.39
C LEU A 269 -15.53 13.80 -29.68
N HIS A 270 -15.30 12.98 -30.69
CA HIS A 270 -15.84 13.11 -32.04
C HIS A 270 -16.45 11.79 -32.51
N ARG A 271 -17.51 11.87 -33.31
CA ARG A 271 -18.18 10.69 -33.90
C ARG A 271 -18.14 10.72 -35.41
N TYR A 272 -17.75 9.59 -36.00
CA TYR A 272 -17.99 9.28 -37.40
C TYR A 272 -19.01 8.14 -37.50
N GLU A 273 -20.09 8.38 -38.23
CA GLU A 273 -21.18 7.41 -38.44
C GLU A 273 -20.85 6.44 -39.57
N ASN A 274 -21.57 5.32 -39.62
CA ASN A 274 -21.42 4.36 -40.71
C ASN A 274 -21.65 5.02 -42.08
N GLY A 275 -20.78 4.72 -43.05
CA GLY A 275 -20.91 5.19 -44.43
C GLY A 275 -20.12 6.47 -44.76
N TRP A 276 -19.24 6.94 -43.88
CA TRP A 276 -18.28 8.01 -44.24
C TRP A 276 -17.35 7.56 -45.38
N SER A 277 -16.93 8.51 -46.23
CA SER A 277 -16.09 8.26 -47.40
C SER A 277 -14.80 9.09 -47.38
N GLY A 278 -13.75 8.59 -48.03
CA GLY A 278 -12.46 9.27 -48.14
C GLY A 278 -11.45 8.89 -47.06
N VAL A 279 -10.58 9.83 -46.71
CA VAL A 279 -9.55 9.71 -45.68
C VAL A 279 -9.85 10.77 -44.63
N ILE A 280 -9.82 10.37 -43.35
CA ILE A 280 -9.94 11.28 -42.22
C ILE A 280 -8.53 11.65 -41.77
N GLU A 281 -8.26 12.94 -41.64
CA GLU A 281 -7.00 13.49 -41.18
C GLU A 281 -7.23 14.33 -39.92
N ALA A 282 -6.37 14.13 -38.91
CA ALA A 282 -6.23 15.06 -37.81
C ALA A 282 -5.04 15.97 -38.10
N ARG A 283 -5.30 17.27 -38.20
CA ARG A 283 -4.35 18.29 -38.63
C ARG A 283 -4.16 19.35 -37.57
N MET A 284 -2.92 19.81 -37.45
CA MET A 284 -2.55 21.00 -36.70
C MET A 284 -1.91 21.95 -37.70
N ASP A 285 -2.57 23.07 -37.96
CA ASP A 285 -2.25 23.96 -39.08
C ASP A 285 -2.15 23.17 -40.41
N ASP A 286 -1.03 23.27 -41.12
CA ASP A 286 -0.80 22.56 -42.39
C ASP A 286 -0.33 21.10 -42.21
N LEU A 287 -0.02 20.68 -40.98
CA LEU A 287 0.60 19.39 -40.69
C LEU A 287 -0.44 18.29 -40.40
N VAL A 288 -0.38 17.18 -41.13
CA VAL A 288 -1.18 15.97 -40.85
C VAL A 288 -0.47 15.16 -39.77
N LEU A 289 -1.11 14.99 -38.61
CA LEU A 289 -0.56 14.29 -37.45
C LEU A 289 -1.07 12.86 -37.34
N TRP A 290 -2.26 12.60 -37.87
CA TRP A 290 -2.88 11.28 -37.90
C TRP A 290 -3.76 11.14 -39.15
N THR A 291 -3.88 9.93 -39.69
CA THR A 291 -4.69 9.64 -40.87
C THR A 291 -5.35 8.26 -40.82
N SER A 292 -6.61 8.16 -41.25
CA SER A 292 -7.34 6.90 -41.37
C SER A 292 -6.97 6.06 -42.61
N ALA A 293 -6.05 6.54 -43.46
CA ALA A 293 -5.66 5.85 -44.70
C ALA A 293 -5.02 4.46 -44.46
N GLY A 294 -4.54 4.22 -43.23
CA GLY A 294 -3.94 2.96 -42.77
C GLY A 294 -4.93 1.94 -42.19
N PHE A 295 -6.23 2.27 -42.09
CA PHE A 295 -7.22 1.35 -41.50
C PHE A 295 -7.23 -0.01 -42.22
N GLY A 296 -7.24 -1.08 -41.43
CA GLY A 296 -7.19 -2.46 -41.92
C GLY A 296 -5.82 -2.91 -42.45
N LYS A 297 -4.78 -2.07 -42.40
CA LYS A 297 -3.39 -2.44 -42.70
C LYS A 297 -2.61 -2.61 -41.40
N GLN A 298 -1.68 -3.57 -41.35
CA GLN A 298 -0.63 -3.52 -40.34
C GLN A 298 0.26 -2.32 -40.65
N SER A 299 0.41 -1.37 -39.72
CA SER A 299 1.38 -0.29 -39.90
C SER A 299 2.78 -0.88 -39.84
N GLU A 300 3.66 -0.57 -40.79
CA GLU A 300 5.10 -0.60 -40.51
C GLU A 300 5.37 0.55 -39.54
N PRO A 301 5.70 0.28 -38.26
CA PRO A 301 6.07 1.34 -37.36
C PRO A 301 7.33 2.04 -37.90
N PRO A 302 7.50 3.35 -37.72
CA PRO A 302 8.82 3.94 -37.86
C PRO A 302 9.78 3.13 -36.97
N PRO A 303 11.03 2.88 -37.39
CA PRO A 303 11.96 2.14 -36.56
C PRO A 303 12.02 2.82 -35.19
N MET A 304 11.68 2.11 -34.11
CA MET A 304 11.62 2.68 -32.76
C MET A 304 12.96 3.31 -32.31
N GLU A 305 14.05 3.02 -33.03
CA GLU A 305 15.39 3.57 -32.80
C GLU A 305 15.63 4.92 -33.50
N THR A 306 14.72 5.47 -34.31
CA THR A 306 14.99 6.72 -35.06
C THR A 306 15.25 7.93 -34.15
N VAL A 307 14.67 7.98 -32.94
CA VAL A 307 14.84 9.10 -32.00
C VAL A 307 15.11 8.57 -30.60
N ARG A 308 16.06 9.20 -29.91
CA ARG A 308 16.32 9.00 -28.49
C ARG A 308 16.19 10.33 -27.76
N ALA A 309 15.44 10.35 -26.67
CA ALA A 309 15.44 11.46 -25.74
C ALA A 309 15.84 10.97 -24.35
N ARG A 310 16.57 11.81 -23.59
CA ARG A 310 16.91 11.54 -22.19
C ARG A 310 17.03 12.83 -21.40
N TRP A 311 16.75 12.74 -20.10
CA TRP A 311 17.18 13.76 -19.15
C TRP A 311 18.70 13.71 -19.01
N THR A 312 19.35 14.88 -18.99
CA THR A 312 20.78 14.97 -18.68
C THR A 312 21.03 15.32 -17.21
N GLN A 313 19.96 15.62 -16.47
CA GLN A 313 19.98 15.89 -15.04
C GLN A 313 18.72 15.30 -14.39
N ALA A 314 18.85 14.81 -13.15
CA ALA A 314 17.71 14.49 -12.30
C ALA A 314 17.59 15.52 -11.16
N LEU A 315 16.35 15.81 -10.76
CA LEU A 315 16.03 16.62 -9.60
C LEU A 315 16.20 15.78 -8.34
N ASP A 316 17.14 16.16 -7.49
CA ASP A 316 17.42 15.43 -6.25
C ASP A 316 16.58 15.97 -5.09
N PHE A 317 15.64 15.14 -4.62
CA PHE A 317 14.80 15.36 -3.44
C PHE A 317 15.13 14.41 -2.28
N THR A 318 16.26 13.71 -2.35
CA THR A 318 16.73 12.86 -1.25
C THR A 318 17.24 13.69 -0.07
N GLY A 319 17.67 14.93 -0.31
CA GLY A 319 18.18 15.87 0.69
C GLY A 319 17.18 16.94 1.17
N THR A 320 17.71 17.97 1.84
CA THR A 320 16.92 19.05 2.46
C THR A 320 16.71 20.29 1.58
N ALA A 321 17.20 20.25 0.34
CA ALA A 321 17.11 21.38 -0.58
C ALA A 321 15.65 21.73 -0.89
N ASN A 322 15.30 23.01 -0.73
CA ASN A 322 14.02 23.54 -1.20
C ASN A 322 14.17 23.89 -2.67
N HIS A 323 13.49 23.15 -3.54
CA HIS A 323 13.38 23.51 -4.93
C HIS A 323 12.08 24.29 -5.15
N THR A 324 12.16 25.46 -5.79
CA THR A 324 10.98 26.24 -6.18
C THR A 324 10.57 25.85 -7.60
N TRP A 325 9.28 25.61 -7.82
CA TRP A 325 8.72 25.26 -9.12
C TRP A 325 8.21 26.51 -9.85
N PRO A 326 8.15 26.51 -11.20
CA PRO A 326 8.45 25.39 -12.12
C PRO A 326 9.96 25.11 -12.25
N TRP A 327 10.33 23.83 -12.38
CA TRP A 327 11.72 23.39 -12.54
C TRP A 327 12.13 23.41 -14.01
N MET A 328 13.35 23.88 -14.29
CA MET A 328 13.96 23.75 -15.61
C MET A 328 14.87 22.53 -15.60
N VAL A 329 14.51 21.48 -16.33
CA VAL A 329 15.27 20.22 -16.38
C VAL A 329 15.86 20.02 -17.75
N SER A 330 17.17 19.79 -17.81
CA SER A 330 17.91 19.65 -19.05
C SER A 330 17.55 18.38 -19.82
N LEU A 331 17.30 18.56 -21.12
CA LEU A 331 16.83 17.55 -22.07
C LEU A 331 17.82 17.43 -23.23
N GLN A 332 18.12 16.19 -23.61
CA GLN A 332 18.84 15.88 -24.85
C GLN A 332 17.95 15.04 -25.75
N VAL A 333 17.79 15.46 -27.01
CA VAL A 333 17.06 14.73 -28.06
C VAL A 333 17.98 14.50 -29.24
N GLU A 334 18.14 13.25 -29.66
CA GLU A 334 19.01 12.82 -30.74
C GLU A 334 18.19 12.06 -31.79
N VAL A 335 18.46 12.33 -33.07
CA VAL A 335 17.94 11.53 -34.19
C VAL A 335 19.05 10.59 -34.63
N LEU A 336 18.79 9.28 -34.65
CA LEU A 336 19.80 8.26 -34.98
C LEU A 336 19.88 7.96 -36.49
N ASP A 337 18.86 8.34 -37.27
CA ASP A 337 18.84 8.19 -38.73
C ASP A 337 19.09 9.53 -39.43
N GLU A 338 20.15 9.60 -40.23
CA GLU A 338 20.58 10.81 -40.94
C GLU A 338 19.55 11.33 -41.95
N ASN A 339 18.63 10.48 -42.43
CA ASN A 339 17.60 10.89 -43.39
C ASN A 339 16.44 11.66 -42.73
N TRP A 340 16.40 11.71 -41.39
CA TRP A 340 15.36 12.38 -40.62
C TRP A 340 15.92 13.60 -39.90
N HIS A 341 15.12 14.65 -39.86
CA HIS A 341 15.44 15.89 -39.15
C HIS A 341 14.28 16.28 -38.24
N ILE A 342 14.58 16.81 -37.07
CA ILE A 342 13.55 17.26 -36.13
C ILE A 342 12.85 18.49 -36.72
N ALA A 343 11.55 18.35 -36.96
CA ALA A 343 10.66 19.41 -37.42
C ALA A 343 9.94 20.12 -36.26
N GLY A 344 9.92 19.51 -35.08
CA GLY A 344 9.47 20.13 -33.84
C GLY A 344 9.24 19.13 -32.72
N LEU A 345 8.86 19.64 -31.56
CA LEU A 345 8.63 18.87 -30.34
C LEU A 345 7.38 19.38 -29.63
N ARG A 346 6.53 18.46 -29.19
CA ARG A 346 5.32 18.78 -28.41
C ARG A 346 5.20 17.90 -27.19
N TRP A 347 4.64 18.42 -26.11
CA TRP A 347 4.21 17.62 -24.97
C TRP A 347 3.16 18.37 -24.17
N THR A 348 2.37 17.63 -23.39
CA THR A 348 1.37 18.21 -22.49
C THR A 348 1.89 18.14 -21.08
N ARG A 349 2.01 19.31 -20.44
CA ARG A 349 2.43 19.42 -19.06
C ARG A 349 1.30 18.95 -18.12
N ALA A 350 1.64 18.47 -16.92
CA ALA A 350 0.66 17.89 -15.98
C ALA A 350 -0.44 18.86 -15.52
N ASP A 351 -0.27 20.17 -15.69
CA ASP A 351 -1.32 21.18 -15.47
C ASP A 351 -2.27 21.36 -16.68
N GLY A 352 -2.11 20.54 -17.72
CA GLY A 352 -2.92 20.56 -18.95
C GLY A 352 -2.42 21.53 -20.01
N LYS A 353 -1.32 22.28 -19.75
CA LYS A 353 -0.78 23.21 -20.73
C LYS A 353 -0.04 22.46 -21.84
N LEU A 354 -0.47 22.64 -23.09
CA LEU A 354 0.27 22.16 -24.26
C LEU A 354 1.52 23.02 -24.48
N MET A 355 2.66 22.37 -24.63
CA MET A 355 3.96 22.97 -24.89
C MET A 355 4.41 22.56 -26.30
N SER A 356 4.74 23.54 -27.15
CA SER A 356 5.15 23.31 -28.53
C SER A 356 6.41 24.08 -28.86
N PHE A 357 7.33 23.45 -29.60
CA PHE A 357 8.60 24.01 -29.99
C PHE A 357 8.92 23.64 -31.44
N HIS A 358 9.42 24.61 -32.22
CA HIS A 358 9.87 24.40 -33.60
C HIS A 358 11.23 23.66 -33.69
N ALA A 359 11.96 23.59 -32.59
CA ALA A 359 13.20 22.83 -32.41
C ALA A 359 13.25 22.31 -30.97
N PRO A 360 13.95 21.20 -30.68
CA PRO A 360 14.00 20.67 -29.32
C PRO A 360 14.70 21.65 -28.38
N PRO A 361 14.08 22.04 -27.25
CA PRO A 361 14.71 22.92 -26.29
C PRO A 361 15.79 22.18 -25.51
N SER A 362 16.77 22.91 -24.98
CA SER A 362 17.80 22.35 -24.08
C SER A 362 17.26 22.01 -22.69
N GLU A 363 16.12 22.59 -22.30
CA GLU A 363 15.49 22.41 -21.00
C GLU A 363 13.96 22.40 -21.15
N LEU A 364 13.29 21.63 -20.30
CA LEU A 364 11.82 21.64 -20.17
C LEU A 364 11.39 22.21 -18.82
N SER A 365 10.31 22.98 -18.85
CA SER A 365 9.66 23.54 -17.66
C SER A 365 8.66 22.54 -17.08
N LEU A 366 8.97 21.98 -15.92
CA LEU A 366 8.18 20.96 -15.23
C LEU A 366 7.47 21.52 -13.99
N VAL A 367 6.28 21.01 -13.69
CA VAL A 367 5.52 21.26 -12.45
C VAL A 367 5.47 19.99 -11.58
N GLU A 368 4.91 20.08 -10.37
CA GLU A 368 4.85 18.96 -9.40
C GLU A 368 4.32 17.66 -9.99
N GLY A 369 3.30 17.73 -10.85
CA GLY A 369 2.73 16.54 -11.48
C GLY A 369 3.65 15.83 -12.47
N ASP A 370 4.59 16.54 -13.09
CA ASP A 370 5.48 16.00 -14.12
C ASP A 370 6.66 15.23 -13.54
N ILE A 371 7.17 15.66 -12.38
CA ILE A 371 8.42 15.11 -11.83
C ILE A 371 8.27 13.68 -11.30
N ALA A 372 7.05 13.29 -10.91
CA ALA A 372 6.76 11.97 -10.35
C ALA A 372 6.12 11.01 -11.36
N ARG A 373 6.01 11.39 -12.64
CA ARG A 373 5.42 10.57 -13.70
C ARG A 373 6.33 10.55 -14.93
N PRO A 374 6.26 9.50 -15.77
CA PRO A 374 6.89 9.54 -17.07
C PRO A 374 6.32 10.70 -17.91
N VAL A 375 7.19 11.39 -18.63
CA VAL A 375 6.83 12.50 -19.54
C VAL A 375 6.87 11.98 -20.97
N THR A 376 5.76 12.09 -21.71
CA THR A 376 5.73 11.70 -23.12
C THR A 376 6.01 12.91 -24.01
N LEU A 377 7.13 12.88 -24.72
CA LEU A 377 7.47 13.86 -25.75
C LEU A 377 7.01 13.36 -27.11
N ARG A 378 6.44 14.24 -27.94
CA ARG A 378 6.12 13.96 -29.33
C ARG A 378 7.12 14.65 -30.22
N VAL A 379 8.05 13.89 -30.77
CA VAL A 379 9.10 14.40 -31.65
C VAL A 379 8.62 14.28 -33.08
N MET A 380 8.39 15.41 -33.72
CA MET A 380 8.00 15.49 -35.12
C MET A 380 9.27 15.46 -35.97
N LEU A 381 9.33 14.55 -36.92
CA LEU A 381 10.44 14.34 -37.82
C LEU A 381 10.02 14.58 -39.26
N ARG A 382 10.94 15.14 -40.04
CA ARG A 382 10.83 15.31 -41.48
C ARG A 382 11.92 14.50 -42.16
N HIS A 383 11.53 13.60 -43.03
CA HIS A 383 12.42 12.84 -43.89
C HIS A 383 12.93 13.71 -45.04
N GLY A 384 14.12 13.42 -45.57
CA GLY A 384 14.69 14.13 -46.73
C GLY A 384 13.79 14.12 -47.99
N SER A 385 12.86 13.17 -48.09
CA SER A 385 11.85 13.11 -49.17
C SER A 385 10.62 14.01 -48.95
N GLY A 386 10.55 14.73 -47.82
CA GLY A 386 9.39 15.56 -47.43
C GLY A 386 8.32 14.82 -46.62
N ARG A 387 8.46 13.51 -46.40
CA ARG A 387 7.55 12.74 -45.52
C ARG A 387 7.70 13.20 -44.07
N LEU A 388 6.58 13.27 -43.34
CA LEU A 388 6.55 13.62 -41.92
C LEU A 388 6.19 12.38 -41.08
N ALA A 389 6.74 12.30 -39.88
CA ALA A 389 6.40 11.29 -38.89
C ALA A 389 6.42 11.91 -37.49
N THR A 390 5.56 11.44 -36.60
CA THR A 390 5.58 11.83 -35.18
C THR A 390 5.94 10.60 -34.36
N ILE A 391 7.02 10.68 -33.59
CA ILE A 391 7.48 9.59 -32.72
C ILE A 391 7.23 10.00 -31.26
N PRO A 392 6.39 9.26 -30.51
CA PRO A 392 6.27 9.44 -29.08
C PRO A 392 7.51 8.86 -28.38
N VAL A 393 8.17 9.65 -27.54
CA VAL A 393 9.33 9.27 -26.74
C VAL A 393 8.97 9.46 -25.28
N LYS A 394 8.88 8.34 -24.55
CA LYS A 394 8.54 8.35 -23.12
C LYS A 394 9.81 8.49 -22.29
N LEU A 395 9.91 9.58 -21.55
CA LEU A 395 10.98 9.84 -20.60
C LEU A 395 10.58 9.35 -19.21
N PRO A 396 11.49 8.72 -18.44
CA PRO A 396 11.21 8.38 -17.05
C PRO A 396 11.01 9.65 -16.20
N PRO A 397 10.46 9.54 -14.97
CA PRO A 397 10.36 10.66 -14.05
C PRO A 397 11.76 11.28 -13.79
N PRO A 398 11.95 12.61 -13.96
CA PRO A 398 13.25 13.27 -13.81
C PRO A 398 13.61 13.58 -12.35
N MET A 399 13.24 12.72 -11.40
CA MET A 399 13.52 12.96 -9.98
C MET A 399 14.20 11.77 -9.32
N GLN A 400 15.00 12.07 -8.30
CA GLN A 400 15.50 11.10 -7.32
C GLN A 400 14.86 11.43 -5.97
N GLY A 401 14.24 10.44 -5.34
CA GLY A 401 13.52 10.63 -4.08
C GLY A 401 12.24 9.80 -4.02
N CYS A 402 11.34 10.19 -3.13
CA CYS A 402 10.06 9.53 -2.98
C CYS A 402 8.89 10.52 -3.02
N ALA A 403 7.79 10.06 -3.61
CA ALA A 403 6.57 10.83 -3.75
C ALA A 403 5.41 10.05 -3.14
N ARG A 404 4.68 10.71 -2.25
CA ARG A 404 3.40 10.24 -1.70
C ARG A 404 2.26 10.78 -2.55
N TRP A 405 1.38 9.93 -3.03
CA TRP A 405 0.23 10.35 -3.84
C TRP A 405 -0.97 10.71 -2.97
N SER A 406 -1.45 11.94 -3.12
CA SER A 406 -2.72 12.40 -2.52
C SER A 406 -3.93 11.69 -3.12
N GLU A 407 -5.11 11.83 -2.52
CA GLU A 407 -6.37 11.28 -3.03
C GLU A 407 -6.75 11.78 -4.42
N ASP A 408 -6.38 13.01 -4.76
CA ASP A 408 -6.61 13.63 -6.07
C ASP A 408 -5.59 13.19 -7.13
N GLY A 409 -4.70 12.24 -6.80
CA GLY A 409 -3.63 11.78 -7.68
C GLY A 409 -2.51 12.80 -7.87
N LYS A 410 -2.42 13.83 -7.02
CA LYS A 410 -1.28 14.77 -7.02
C LYS A 410 -0.12 14.19 -6.20
N PRO A 411 1.12 14.22 -6.72
CA PRO A 411 2.28 13.79 -5.97
C PRO A 411 2.65 14.85 -4.91
N VAL A 412 3.01 14.40 -3.72
CA VAL A 412 3.55 15.19 -2.63
C VAL A 412 4.92 14.63 -2.32
N ILE A 413 5.96 15.43 -2.52
CA ILE A 413 7.33 15.00 -2.28
C ILE A 413 7.52 14.73 -0.79
N GLN A 414 7.90 13.49 -0.45
CA GLN A 414 8.27 13.13 0.90
C GLN A 414 9.77 13.33 1.06
N ARG A 415 10.16 14.05 2.10
CA ARG A 415 11.56 14.32 2.43
C ARG A 415 12.01 13.48 3.62
N GLY A 416 13.26 13.04 3.57
CA GLY A 416 13.90 12.23 4.61
C GLY A 416 13.96 12.90 5.98
N ASP A 417 13.94 14.23 6.07
CA ASP A 417 13.98 14.97 7.35
C ASP A 417 12.62 15.02 8.07
N LYS A 418 11.51 14.74 7.38
CA LYS A 418 10.16 14.85 7.93
C LYS A 418 9.77 13.61 8.74
N THR A 419 8.81 13.82 9.65
CA THR A 419 8.11 12.73 10.34
C THR A 419 7.13 12.09 9.36
N LEU A 420 7.08 10.76 9.35
CA LEU A 420 6.05 9.98 8.66
C LEU A 420 5.06 9.43 9.68
N LEU A 421 3.78 9.78 9.56
CA LEU A 421 2.75 9.14 10.37
C LEU A 421 2.35 7.80 9.75
N ILE A 422 2.16 6.76 10.56
CA ILE A 422 1.73 5.44 10.03
C ILE A 422 0.35 5.52 9.33
N SER A 423 -0.50 6.44 9.77
CA SER A 423 -1.79 6.72 9.13
C SER A 423 -1.59 7.27 7.72
N GLU A 424 -0.63 8.19 7.51
CA GLU A 424 -0.31 8.69 6.18
C GLU A 424 0.34 7.62 5.30
N ALA A 425 1.22 6.80 5.88
CA ALA A 425 1.88 5.69 5.19
C ALA A 425 0.88 4.68 4.60
N SER A 426 -0.18 4.36 5.37
CA SER A 426 -1.19 3.35 5.00
C SER A 426 -2.35 3.88 4.13
N ARG A 427 -2.52 5.20 4.05
CA ARG A 427 -3.62 5.85 3.29
C ARG A 427 -3.22 6.32 1.90
N ALA A 428 -1.93 6.26 1.58
CA ALA A 428 -1.39 6.82 0.34
C ALA A 428 -0.56 5.80 -0.43
N MET A 429 -0.44 6.04 -1.73
CA MET A 429 0.53 5.35 -2.57
C MET A 429 1.87 6.07 -2.53
N TRP A 430 2.92 5.30 -2.78
CA TRP A 430 4.29 5.73 -2.70
C TRP A 430 5.06 5.30 -3.94
N SER A 431 5.64 6.27 -4.63
CA SER A 431 6.58 6.01 -5.72
C SER A 431 7.99 6.30 -5.25
N PHE A 432 8.91 5.42 -5.61
CA PHE A 432 10.32 5.51 -5.28
C PHE A 432 11.14 5.59 -6.55
N MET A 433 11.87 6.69 -6.70
CA MET A 433 12.76 6.91 -7.84
C MET A 433 14.18 6.93 -7.28
N LEU A 434 14.82 5.76 -7.25
CA LEU A 434 16.12 5.61 -6.59
C LEU A 434 17.23 6.31 -7.38
N PRO A 435 18.33 6.71 -6.70
CA PRO A 435 19.48 7.30 -7.36
C PRO A 435 20.09 6.35 -8.41
N GLU A 436 20.55 6.89 -9.53
CA GLU A 436 21.29 6.11 -10.52
C GLU A 436 22.63 5.64 -9.93
N ARG A 437 22.88 4.33 -9.97
CA ARG A 437 24.16 3.76 -9.56
C ARG A 437 24.98 3.37 -10.79
N ARG A 438 26.27 3.71 -10.74
CA ARG A 438 27.26 3.27 -11.73
C ARG A 438 28.08 2.11 -11.18
N ASP A 439 28.34 1.10 -12.01
CA ASP A 439 29.25 0.01 -11.67
C ASP A 439 30.71 0.51 -11.58
N GLY A 440 31.64 -0.38 -11.22
CA GLY A 440 33.08 -0.07 -11.19
C GLY A 440 33.67 0.32 -12.55
N SER A 441 32.92 0.13 -13.64
CA SER A 441 33.26 0.48 -15.02
C SER A 441 32.58 1.79 -15.47
N GLY A 442 31.78 2.42 -14.60
CA GLY A 442 31.05 3.67 -14.89
C GLY A 442 29.71 3.49 -15.61
N ASN A 443 29.25 2.26 -15.88
CA ASN A 443 27.98 1.96 -16.53
C ASN A 443 26.82 2.07 -15.54
N VAL A 444 25.69 2.64 -15.97
CA VAL A 444 24.47 2.70 -15.15
C VAL A 444 23.91 1.29 -15.01
N VAL A 445 23.72 0.83 -13.77
CA VAL A 445 23.12 -0.48 -13.47
C VAL A 445 21.61 -0.30 -13.36
N THR A 446 20.86 -1.01 -14.19
CA THR A 446 19.39 -0.97 -14.20
C THR A 446 18.79 -1.66 -12.98
N MET A 447 17.81 -0.99 -12.36
CA MET A 447 17.20 -1.39 -11.09
C MET A 447 16.47 -2.74 -11.09
N GLU A 448 16.03 -3.27 -12.24
CA GLU A 448 15.33 -4.56 -12.30
C GLU A 448 16.16 -5.73 -11.73
N GLU A 449 17.48 -5.58 -11.65
CA GLU A 449 18.39 -6.57 -11.07
C GLU A 449 18.53 -6.47 -9.53
N GLN A 450 17.99 -5.43 -8.88
CA GLN A 450 18.23 -5.14 -7.45
C GLN A 450 16.96 -5.12 -6.60
N ARG A 451 16.83 -6.11 -5.71
CA ARG A 451 15.77 -6.17 -4.69
C ARG A 451 16.06 -5.19 -3.55
N CYS A 452 15.69 -3.92 -3.73
CA CYS A 452 15.73 -2.94 -2.64
C CYS A 452 14.70 -3.29 -1.55
N SER A 453 15.05 -3.01 -0.31
CA SER A 453 14.23 -3.27 0.87
C SER A 453 13.87 -1.97 1.58
N PHE A 454 12.60 -1.86 1.99
CA PHE A 454 12.12 -0.78 2.85
C PHE A 454 12.45 -1.10 4.29
N MET A 455 13.13 -0.18 4.97
CA MET A 455 13.61 -0.30 6.33
C MET A 455 12.85 0.64 7.26
N GLU A 456 12.56 0.18 8.47
CA GLU A 456 12.21 1.04 9.62
C GLU A 456 13.19 0.75 10.75
N GLY A 457 14.13 1.66 11.00
CA GLY A 457 15.27 1.45 11.88
C GLY A 457 16.11 0.28 11.40
N ASP A 458 16.27 -0.71 12.28
CA ASP A 458 17.03 -1.94 12.02
C ASP A 458 16.15 -3.05 11.38
N PHE A 459 14.87 -2.79 11.11
CA PHE A 459 13.91 -3.81 10.67
C PHE A 459 13.60 -3.72 9.18
N VAL A 460 13.71 -4.85 8.49
CA VAL A 460 13.24 -5.01 7.11
C VAL A 460 11.72 -5.14 7.12
N ARG A 461 11.03 -4.25 6.41
CA ARG A 461 9.55 -4.21 6.35
C ARG A 461 8.97 -4.83 5.09
N GLY A 462 9.70 -4.78 3.98
CA GLY A 462 9.26 -5.33 2.70
C GLY A 462 10.20 -4.94 1.58
N SER A 463 9.90 -5.37 0.36
CA SER A 463 10.62 -4.95 -0.84
C SER A 463 10.06 -3.64 -1.40
N VAL A 464 10.93 -2.85 -2.01
CA VAL A 464 10.57 -1.67 -2.80
C VAL A 464 10.38 -2.10 -4.25
N ARG A 465 9.35 -1.59 -4.90
CA ARG A 465 9.06 -1.83 -6.32
C ARG A 465 9.24 -0.54 -7.12
N SER A 466 9.49 -0.66 -8.42
CA SER A 466 9.57 0.47 -9.35
C SER A 466 8.22 1.18 -9.54
N ARG A 467 7.12 0.44 -9.36
CA ARG A 467 5.74 0.95 -9.44
C ARG A 467 5.30 1.56 -8.10
N ALA A 468 4.32 2.46 -8.16
CA ALA A 468 3.71 3.02 -6.96
C ALA A 468 3.12 1.88 -6.10
N MET A 469 3.35 1.93 -4.78
CA MET A 469 2.90 0.89 -3.84
C MET A 469 2.40 1.47 -2.52
N ILE A 470 1.61 0.69 -1.79
CA ILE A 470 1.30 0.97 -0.38
C ILE A 470 2.54 0.58 0.44
N LEU A 471 2.91 1.39 1.43
CA LEU A 471 4.02 1.02 2.29
C LEU A 471 3.69 -0.25 3.10
N PRO A 472 4.70 -1.09 3.37
CA PRO A 472 4.51 -2.22 4.28
C PRO A 472 4.08 -1.71 5.66
N ARG A 473 3.49 -2.60 6.46
CA ARG A 473 3.07 -2.27 7.83
C ARG A 473 4.27 -1.78 8.65
N LEU A 474 4.14 -0.56 9.19
CA LEU A 474 5.15 0.09 10.02
C LEU A 474 4.79 -0.02 11.50
N GLY A 475 5.81 0.03 12.36
CA GLY A 475 5.70 -0.06 13.82
C GLY A 475 5.29 1.27 14.45
N GLY A 476 5.93 2.37 14.03
CA GLY A 476 5.59 3.72 14.48
C GLY A 476 6.15 4.10 15.85
N TYR A 477 7.30 3.53 16.24
CA TYR A 477 7.96 3.76 17.52
C TYR A 477 9.15 4.74 17.42
N GLY A 478 9.14 5.63 16.45
CA GLY A 478 10.12 6.71 16.29
C GLY A 478 11.36 6.37 15.48
N ALA A 479 11.52 5.13 15.03
CA ALA A 479 12.66 4.73 14.19
C ALA A 479 12.64 5.45 12.83
N PRO A 480 13.79 5.75 12.21
CA PRO A 480 13.84 6.33 10.88
C PRO A 480 13.37 5.34 9.81
N ALA A 481 12.86 5.83 8.67
CA ALA A 481 12.52 5.00 7.51
C ALA A 481 13.44 5.31 6.34
N TRP A 482 13.92 4.27 5.66
CA TRP A 482 14.92 4.38 4.60
C TRP A 482 14.90 3.16 3.67
N ILE A 483 15.58 3.26 2.52
CA ILE A 483 15.70 2.18 1.54
C ILE A 483 17.13 1.64 1.52
N SER A 484 17.25 0.31 1.47
CA SER A 484 18.53 -0.41 1.45
C SER A 484 18.61 -1.40 0.30
N GLU A 485 19.73 -1.43 -0.42
CA GLU A 485 20.05 -2.49 -1.40
C GLU A 485 20.50 -3.80 -0.72
N ASP A 486 21.40 -3.70 0.28
CA ASP A 486 21.85 -4.84 1.09
C ASP A 486 21.46 -4.62 2.56
N PRO A 487 20.22 -4.95 2.94
CA PRO A 487 19.71 -4.70 4.27
C PRO A 487 20.39 -5.54 5.34
N TYR A 488 21.38 -6.41 5.09
CA TYR A 488 22.02 -7.19 6.16
C TYR A 488 23.52 -6.94 6.31
N ASN A 489 24.23 -6.55 5.25
CA ASN A 489 25.67 -6.23 5.35
C ASN A 489 26.00 -4.74 5.20
N GLY A 490 25.12 -3.94 4.59
CA GLY A 490 25.40 -2.54 4.27
C GLY A 490 24.85 -1.57 5.32
N ASN A 491 25.66 -0.60 5.75
CA ASN A 491 25.19 0.57 6.52
C ASN A 491 24.79 1.75 5.63
N GLN A 492 24.94 1.65 4.31
CA GLN A 492 24.61 2.72 3.39
C GLN A 492 23.10 2.81 3.19
N HIS A 493 22.54 3.98 3.50
CA HIS A 493 21.17 4.32 3.14
C HIS A 493 21.16 4.68 1.65
N THR A 494 20.47 3.89 0.82
CA THR A 494 20.27 4.25 -0.60
C THR A 494 19.42 5.51 -0.70
N MET A 495 18.41 5.65 0.18
CA MET A 495 17.54 6.82 0.25
C MET A 495 16.89 6.93 1.63
N GLU A 496 16.84 8.14 2.20
CA GLU A 496 16.07 8.42 3.42
C GLU A 496 14.63 8.81 3.07
N ILE A 497 13.65 8.19 3.75
CA ILE A 497 12.22 8.41 3.52
C ILE A 497 11.62 9.27 4.64
N ALA A 498 12.01 9.00 5.88
CA ALA A 498 11.57 9.77 7.04
C ALA A 498 12.57 9.68 8.18
N SER A 499 12.66 10.76 8.94
CA SER A 499 13.60 10.88 10.06
C SER A 499 13.08 10.10 11.27
N ARG A 500 11.76 9.91 11.33
CA ARG A 500 11.07 9.11 12.33
C ARG A 500 9.71 8.67 11.78
N VAL A 501 9.32 7.45 12.12
CA VAL A 501 7.97 6.93 11.89
C VAL A 501 7.20 6.94 13.21
N ILE A 502 6.04 7.60 13.24
CA ILE A 502 5.26 7.80 14.47
C ILE A 502 3.85 7.25 14.30
N ASP A 503 3.39 6.49 15.29
CA ASP A 503 1.98 6.22 15.49
C ASP A 503 1.38 7.33 16.37
N GLY A 504 0.71 8.29 15.73
CA GLY A 504 -0.08 9.32 16.43
C GLY A 504 -1.50 8.84 16.80
N GLY A 505 -1.94 7.71 16.27
CA GLY A 505 -3.32 7.26 16.30
C GLY A 505 -4.25 8.31 15.69
N VAL A 506 -5.28 8.71 16.45
CA VAL A 506 -6.21 9.77 16.05
C VAL A 506 -5.71 11.19 16.30
N ILE A 507 -4.52 11.35 16.92
CA ILE A 507 -3.90 12.65 17.17
C ILE A 507 -2.97 12.97 16.01
N GLY A 508 -3.19 14.11 15.34
CA GLY A 508 -2.30 14.62 14.29
C GLY A 508 -1.16 15.45 14.89
N HIS A 509 -1.17 16.75 14.62
CA HIS A 509 -0.23 17.71 15.17
C HIS A 509 -0.67 18.26 16.53
N VAL A 510 0.30 18.45 17.41
CA VAL A 510 0.13 19.16 18.68
C VAL A 510 1.11 20.32 18.70
N ARG A 511 0.62 21.53 18.99
CA ARG A 511 1.44 22.72 19.19
C ARG A 511 1.02 23.46 20.44
N VAL A 512 2.00 24.03 21.15
CA VAL A 512 1.76 24.99 22.24
C VAL A 512 1.87 26.37 21.63
N ASP A 513 0.77 27.12 21.63
CA ASP A 513 0.75 28.50 21.19
C ASP A 513 1.20 29.42 22.32
N ALA A 514 2.35 30.08 22.12
CA ALA A 514 2.95 30.95 23.11
C ALA A 514 2.16 32.26 23.31
N GLU A 515 1.42 32.73 22.30
CA GLU A 515 0.65 33.97 22.42
C GLU A 515 -0.65 33.75 23.18
N SER A 516 -1.39 32.70 22.82
CA SER A 516 -2.67 32.38 23.46
C SER A 516 -2.54 31.51 24.71
N GLN A 517 -1.35 30.97 25.00
CA GLN A 517 -1.10 30.00 26.08
C GLN A 517 -2.07 28.82 26.01
N LYS A 518 -2.33 28.33 24.79
CA LYS A 518 -3.17 27.15 24.55
C LYS A 518 -2.37 26.04 23.90
N VAL A 519 -2.71 24.81 24.23
CA VAL A 519 -2.33 23.65 23.44
C VAL A 519 -3.41 23.44 22.38
N ILE A 520 -2.98 23.33 21.12
CA ILE A 520 -3.85 23.02 19.99
C ILE A 520 -3.48 21.62 19.49
N MET A 521 -4.47 20.73 19.49
CA MET A 521 -4.36 19.33 19.07
C MET A 521 -5.28 19.11 17.88
N THR A 522 -4.71 18.75 16.73
CA THR A 522 -5.52 18.43 15.53
C THR A 522 -5.99 16.97 15.58
N ARG A 523 -7.24 16.71 15.18
CA ARG A 523 -7.79 15.35 15.09
C ARG A 523 -7.60 14.74 13.70
N LEU A 524 -7.34 13.45 13.64
CA LEU A 524 -7.42 12.62 12.44
C LEU A 524 -8.72 11.81 12.50
N GLY A 525 -9.58 12.01 11.51
CA GLY A 525 -10.93 11.43 11.47
C GLY A 525 -12.01 12.30 12.10
N ALA A 526 -13.27 11.89 11.92
CA ALA A 526 -14.46 12.62 12.38
C ALA A 526 -15.10 11.90 13.58
N PHE A 527 -14.78 12.36 14.78
CA PHE A 527 -15.48 11.97 16.01
C PHE A 527 -15.38 13.08 17.06
N ASP A 528 -16.30 13.04 18.02
CA ASP A 528 -16.35 13.97 19.15
C ASP A 528 -16.01 13.25 20.46
N LEU A 529 -15.48 14.00 21.42
CA LEU A 529 -15.17 13.48 22.75
C LEU A 529 -16.46 13.28 23.54
N THR A 530 -16.50 12.18 24.29
CA THR A 530 -17.59 11.82 25.21
C THR A 530 -17.02 11.65 26.62
N GLU A 531 -17.86 11.45 27.63
CA GLU A 531 -17.44 11.23 29.03
C GLU A 531 -16.56 9.99 29.22
N LYS A 532 -16.59 9.05 28.26
CA LYS A 532 -15.75 7.85 28.23
C LYS A 532 -14.33 8.11 27.72
N HIS A 533 -14.09 9.30 27.20
CA HIS A 533 -12.77 9.72 26.74
C HIS A 533 -11.99 10.38 27.86
N GLU A 534 -10.70 10.10 27.91
CA GLU A 534 -9.77 10.69 28.88
C GLU A 534 -8.59 11.29 28.14
N VAL A 535 -8.27 12.56 28.43
CA VAL A 535 -7.08 13.21 27.91
C VAL A 535 -6.07 13.36 29.05
N LEU A 536 -4.89 12.79 28.85
CA LEU A 536 -3.79 12.84 29.79
C LEU A 536 -2.64 13.65 29.21
N ALA A 537 -2.02 14.48 30.02
CA ALA A 537 -0.86 15.27 29.64
C ALA A 537 0.30 15.00 30.60
N TRP A 538 1.47 14.67 30.04
CA TRP A 538 2.73 14.68 30.77
C TRP A 538 3.36 16.05 30.63
N ILE A 539 3.45 16.78 31.75
CA ILE A 539 3.88 18.18 31.79
C ILE A 539 5.06 18.30 32.75
N ALA A 540 6.03 19.14 32.39
CA ALA A 540 7.05 19.64 33.31
C ALA A 540 6.79 21.13 33.58
N LEU A 541 6.71 21.50 34.85
CA LEU A 541 6.56 22.88 35.30
C LEU A 541 7.87 23.37 35.95
N PRO A 542 8.14 24.68 35.96
CA PRO A 542 9.35 25.22 36.60
C PRO A 542 9.54 24.77 38.06
N GLU A 543 8.44 24.67 38.82
CA GLU A 543 8.43 24.28 40.23
C GLU A 543 8.27 22.77 40.44
N LYS A 544 7.90 22.01 39.40
CA LYS A 544 7.67 20.57 39.45
C LYS A 544 8.14 19.92 38.15
N PRO A 545 9.33 19.29 38.12
CA PRO A 545 10.01 18.91 36.89
C PRO A 545 9.37 17.75 36.11
N GLY A 546 8.24 17.20 36.58
CA GLY A 546 7.46 16.21 35.84
C GLY A 546 6.19 15.79 36.58
N GLY A 547 5.08 15.67 35.84
CA GLY A 547 3.83 15.10 36.34
C GLY A 547 2.89 14.71 35.19
N VAL A 548 2.17 13.61 35.36
CA VAL A 548 1.07 13.25 34.47
C VAL A 548 -0.22 13.74 35.09
N VAL A 549 -1.00 14.50 34.34
CA VAL A 549 -2.26 15.10 34.78
C VAL A 549 -3.39 14.69 33.85
N ARG A 550 -4.56 14.42 34.43
CA ARG A 550 -5.81 14.26 33.69
C ARG A 550 -6.40 15.65 33.41
N LEU A 551 -6.65 15.97 32.15
CA LEU A 551 -7.26 17.24 31.78
C LEU A 551 -8.75 17.23 32.15
N ASN A 552 -9.23 18.35 32.69
CA ASN A 552 -10.66 18.53 32.94
C ASN A 552 -11.38 18.69 31.58
N PRO A 553 -12.40 17.86 31.26
CA PRO A 553 -13.20 17.98 30.04
C PRO A 553 -13.78 19.38 29.82
N GLU A 554 -14.10 20.12 30.88
CA GLU A 554 -14.65 21.49 30.79
C GLU A 554 -13.65 22.50 30.23
N LEU A 555 -12.35 22.21 30.29
CA LEU A 555 -11.29 23.07 29.75
C LEU A 555 -10.96 22.74 28.28
N LEU A 556 -11.51 21.65 27.74
CA LEU A 556 -11.33 21.23 26.35
C LEU A 556 -12.38 21.90 25.47
N THR A 557 -11.93 22.76 24.57
CA THR A 557 -12.79 23.39 23.56
C THR A 557 -12.64 22.63 22.25
N SER A 558 -13.75 22.17 21.67
CA SER A 558 -13.73 21.56 20.34
C SER A 558 -13.69 22.63 19.24
N THR A 559 -12.85 22.39 18.23
CA THR A 559 -12.73 23.23 17.04
C THR A 559 -13.02 22.37 15.80
N ALA A 560 -13.16 23.01 14.63
CA ALA A 560 -13.40 22.28 13.39
C ALA A 560 -12.29 21.23 13.10
N SER A 561 -11.04 21.54 13.46
CA SER A 561 -9.86 20.72 13.17
C SER A 561 -9.37 19.87 14.35
N GLY A 562 -10.00 19.96 15.54
CA GLY A 562 -9.59 19.16 16.71
C GLY A 562 -10.04 19.77 18.04
N TRP A 563 -9.09 19.92 18.97
CA TRP A 563 -9.35 20.38 20.34
C TRP A 563 -8.26 21.34 20.83
N GLU A 564 -8.65 22.26 21.69
CA GLU A 564 -7.73 23.17 22.37
C GLU A 564 -8.01 23.25 23.87
N PHE A 565 -6.97 23.51 24.66
CA PHE A 565 -7.10 23.70 26.11
C PHE A 565 -6.00 24.66 26.64
N PRO A 566 -6.24 25.38 27.75
CA PRO A 566 -5.28 26.31 28.33
C PRO A 566 -4.05 25.58 28.89
N PHE A 567 -2.87 26.20 28.78
CA PHE A 567 -1.59 25.64 29.21
C PHE A 567 -0.82 26.61 30.11
N PRO A 568 -0.21 26.14 31.23
CA PRO A 568 0.49 27.02 32.17
C PRO A 568 1.71 27.70 31.55
N GLN A 569 1.88 29.00 31.84
CA GLN A 569 3.02 29.77 31.39
C GLN A 569 4.34 29.19 31.94
N GLY A 570 5.34 29.06 31.07
CA GLY A 570 6.64 28.49 31.42
C GLY A 570 6.66 26.96 31.58
N GLY A 571 5.52 26.29 31.43
CA GLY A 571 5.45 24.83 31.36
C GLY A 571 6.04 24.26 30.07
N SER A 572 6.38 22.98 30.09
CA SER A 572 6.75 22.18 28.91
C SER A 572 5.82 20.98 28.79
N LEU A 573 5.11 20.87 27.66
CA LEU A 573 4.31 19.69 27.35
C LEU A 573 5.26 18.61 26.80
N LEU A 574 5.39 17.51 27.51
CA LEU A 574 6.31 16.41 27.19
C LEU A 574 5.60 15.33 26.38
N ALA A 575 4.36 14.99 26.73
CA ALA A 575 3.53 14.05 25.99
C ALA A 575 2.04 14.27 26.26
N LEU A 576 1.19 13.74 25.38
CA LEU A 576 -0.26 13.77 25.49
C LEU A 576 -0.83 12.44 25.00
N ALA A 577 -1.86 11.92 25.64
CA ALA A 577 -2.58 10.74 25.20
C ALA A 577 -4.09 10.95 25.27
N LEU A 578 -4.80 10.44 24.26
CA LEU A 578 -6.25 10.33 24.24
C LEU A 578 -6.62 8.85 24.39
N LEU A 579 -7.36 8.55 25.45
CA LEU A 579 -7.85 7.21 25.76
C LEU A 579 -9.38 7.16 25.64
N TYR A 580 -9.91 6.00 25.29
CA TYR A 580 -11.33 5.67 25.35
C TYR A 580 -11.50 4.38 26.15
N GLU A 581 -12.20 4.45 27.29
CA GLU A 581 -12.36 3.33 28.23
C GLU A 581 -11.00 2.67 28.59
N GLY A 582 -9.98 3.51 28.83
CA GLY A 582 -8.61 3.09 29.12
C GLY A 582 -7.78 2.65 27.90
N SER A 583 -8.39 2.45 26.73
CA SER A 583 -7.66 2.05 25.52
C SER A 583 -7.13 3.26 24.76
N ARG A 584 -5.88 3.22 24.31
CA ARG A 584 -5.27 4.32 23.53
C ARG A 584 -5.96 4.48 22.18
N LEU A 585 -6.47 5.68 21.92
CA LEU A 585 -6.88 6.11 20.58
C LEU A 585 -5.75 6.84 19.85
N GLY A 586 -4.93 7.60 20.58
CA GLY A 586 -3.82 8.35 20.01
C GLY A 586 -2.89 8.93 21.06
N SER A 587 -1.69 9.28 20.65
CA SER A 587 -0.68 9.86 21.53
C SER A 587 0.27 10.77 20.76
N TRP A 588 0.85 11.72 21.47
CA TRP A 588 1.87 12.62 20.96
C TRP A 588 2.99 12.76 22.00
N PHE A 589 4.23 12.83 21.53
CA PHE A 589 5.41 13.09 22.36
C PHE A 589 6.16 14.28 21.78
N SER A 590 6.70 15.11 22.68
CA SER A 590 7.60 16.20 22.31
C SER A 590 8.77 15.64 21.50
N SER A 591 9.20 16.34 20.46
CA SER A 591 10.32 15.89 19.64
C SER A 591 11.69 16.02 20.31
N SER A 592 11.76 16.64 21.49
CA SER A 592 13.00 17.04 22.16
C SER A 592 13.06 16.66 23.65
N ARG A 593 12.02 16.93 24.43
CA ARG A 593 12.21 17.02 25.90
C ARG A 593 11.84 15.80 26.74
N TRP A 594 11.00 14.89 26.25
CA TRP A 594 10.38 13.87 27.12
C TRP A 594 11.37 12.81 27.65
N SER A 595 12.32 12.36 26.82
CA SER A 595 13.29 11.33 27.24
C SER A 595 14.30 11.87 28.26
N HIS A 596 14.60 13.17 28.19
CA HIS A 596 15.43 13.83 29.20
C HIS A 596 14.69 13.87 30.54
N ALA A 597 13.39 14.20 30.53
CA ALA A 597 12.56 14.15 31.73
C ALA A 597 12.45 12.72 32.31
N LEU A 598 12.38 11.69 31.46
CA LEU A 598 12.41 10.29 31.90
C LEU A 598 13.67 9.96 32.71
N LEU A 599 14.83 10.45 32.26
CA LEU A 599 16.12 10.15 32.89
C LEU A 599 16.34 10.93 34.19
N HIS A 600 15.95 12.22 34.23
CA HIS A 600 16.33 13.12 35.31
C HIS A 600 15.21 13.43 36.31
N SER A 601 13.95 13.31 35.92
CA SER A 601 12.80 13.66 36.77
C SER A 601 11.55 12.87 36.37
N PRO A 602 11.60 11.52 36.44
CA PRO A 602 10.45 10.71 36.08
C PRO A 602 9.28 11.01 37.03
N PRO A 603 8.05 11.14 36.52
CA PRO A 603 6.88 11.50 37.33
C PRO A 603 6.39 10.36 38.24
N ALA A 604 6.99 9.16 38.16
CA ALA A 604 6.57 7.95 38.85
C ALA A 604 7.67 6.88 38.91
N GLU A 605 7.41 5.79 39.63
CA GLU A 605 8.29 4.63 39.72
C GLU A 605 8.55 3.97 38.35
N PRO A 606 9.69 3.27 38.15
CA PRO A 606 10.07 2.73 36.85
C PRO A 606 9.03 1.79 36.20
N THR A 607 8.27 1.04 36.99
CA THR A 607 7.22 0.13 36.50
C THR A 607 6.03 0.90 35.93
N GLN A 608 5.61 1.99 36.57
CA GLN A 608 4.53 2.87 36.09
C GLN A 608 4.95 3.64 34.84
N MET A 609 6.22 4.08 34.78
CA MET A 609 6.79 4.71 33.59
C MET A 609 6.90 3.73 32.42
N ALA A 610 7.34 2.50 32.67
CA ALA A 610 7.37 1.44 31.67
C ALA A 610 5.98 1.18 31.07
N ALA A 611 4.95 1.13 31.92
CA ALA A 611 3.57 0.97 31.48
C ALA A 611 3.09 2.17 30.66
N LEU A 612 3.37 3.41 31.10
CA LEU A 612 3.00 4.61 30.35
C LEU A 612 3.64 4.62 28.96
N LEU A 613 4.95 4.38 28.85
CA LEU A 613 5.66 4.38 27.57
C LEU A 613 5.11 3.33 26.61
N ARG A 614 4.70 2.17 27.13
CA ARG A 614 4.07 1.10 26.34
C ARG A 614 2.66 1.47 25.90
N VAL A 615 1.77 1.84 26.84
CA VAL A 615 0.36 2.15 26.56
C VAL A 615 0.25 3.35 25.63
N TRP A 616 1.06 4.39 25.85
CA TRP A 616 1.07 5.59 25.02
C TRP A 616 1.91 5.43 23.75
N LYS A 617 2.51 4.26 23.51
CA LYS A 617 3.28 3.97 22.31
C LYS A 617 4.38 5.02 22.06
N ALA A 618 5.23 5.24 23.06
CA ALA A 618 6.29 6.24 23.01
C ALA A 618 7.28 6.00 21.86
N PRO A 619 7.89 7.05 21.27
CA PRO A 619 8.84 6.92 20.18
C PRO A 619 10.24 6.50 20.66
N LEU A 620 10.33 5.31 21.25
CA LEU A 620 11.52 4.79 21.94
C LEU A 620 12.75 4.61 21.04
N LEU A 621 12.55 4.48 19.72
CA LEU A 621 13.63 4.24 18.75
C LEU A 621 14.08 5.52 18.03
N GLN A 622 13.60 6.69 18.43
CA GLN A 622 13.96 7.94 17.77
C GLN A 622 15.40 8.37 18.08
N SER A 623 16.17 8.63 17.02
CA SER A 623 17.59 9.02 17.09
C SER A 623 17.91 10.35 16.39
N VAL A 624 16.92 11.15 16.00
CA VAL A 624 17.11 12.36 15.17
C VAL A 624 17.12 13.65 15.97
N GLY A 625 18.11 14.50 15.69
CA GLY A 625 18.30 15.85 16.25
C GLY A 625 19.51 15.92 17.18
N SER A 626 19.60 16.99 17.97
CA SER A 626 20.62 17.16 19.03
C SER A 626 20.36 16.27 20.26
N GLU A 627 19.18 15.65 20.35
CA GLU A 627 18.76 14.81 21.47
C GLU A 627 18.43 13.41 20.96
N ASN A 628 19.28 12.44 21.28
CA ASN A 628 19.11 11.04 20.92
C ASN A 628 18.21 10.35 21.95
N HIS A 629 16.88 10.34 21.73
CA HIS A 629 15.94 9.71 22.66
C HIS A 629 16.25 8.22 22.87
N ARG A 630 16.60 7.48 21.82
CA ARG A 630 16.98 6.06 21.91
C ARG A 630 18.12 5.87 22.91
N SER A 631 19.16 6.70 22.86
CA SER A 631 20.25 6.66 23.84
C SER A 631 19.76 6.92 25.27
N GLN A 632 18.97 7.95 25.49
CA GLN A 632 18.47 8.29 26.84
C GLN A 632 17.52 7.22 27.39
N VAL A 633 16.72 6.58 26.54
CA VAL A 633 15.89 5.43 26.90
C VAL A 633 16.76 4.23 27.28
N VAL A 634 17.83 3.96 26.54
CA VAL A 634 18.80 2.89 26.87
C VAL A 634 19.50 3.19 28.20
N ASP A 635 19.91 4.43 28.46
CA ASP A 635 20.53 4.84 29.72
C ASP A 635 19.58 4.66 30.92
N TRP A 636 18.31 4.99 30.74
CA TRP A 636 17.27 4.75 31.75
C TRP A 636 17.02 3.24 31.96
N LEU A 637 16.97 2.45 30.88
CA LEU A 637 16.85 0.99 30.95
C LEU A 637 18.06 0.36 31.65
N GLN A 638 19.27 0.85 31.44
CA GLN A 638 20.46 0.35 32.12
C GLN A 638 20.35 0.39 33.65
N GLN A 639 19.61 1.36 34.18
CA GLN A 639 19.36 1.53 35.61
C GLN A 639 18.17 0.68 36.11
N HIS A 640 17.21 0.33 35.25
CA HIS A 640 15.90 -0.18 35.68
C HIS A 640 15.38 -1.42 34.94
N TRP A 641 16.13 -2.02 34.01
CA TRP A 641 15.64 -3.06 33.10
C TRP A 641 14.99 -4.27 33.82
N MET A 642 15.47 -4.67 35.00
CA MET A 642 14.89 -5.78 35.77
C MET A 642 13.44 -5.49 36.23
N ALA A 643 13.10 -4.23 36.51
CA ALA A 643 11.75 -3.82 36.87
C ALA A 643 10.89 -3.53 35.62
N VAL A 644 11.52 -3.06 34.54
CA VAL A 644 10.84 -2.64 33.30
C VAL A 644 10.44 -3.83 32.43
N LEU A 645 11.30 -4.83 32.25
CA LEU A 645 11.04 -5.94 31.32
C LEU A 645 9.78 -6.76 31.66
N PRO A 646 9.49 -7.11 32.92
CA PRO A 646 8.23 -7.80 33.24
C PRO A 646 6.99 -7.01 32.81
N VAL A 647 7.03 -5.68 32.90
CA VAL A 647 5.95 -4.78 32.45
C VAL A 647 5.88 -4.72 30.92
N TRP A 648 7.01 -4.72 30.24
CA TRP A 648 7.06 -4.69 28.77
C TRP A 648 6.74 -6.03 28.11
N LEU A 649 6.91 -7.14 28.82
CA LEU A 649 6.68 -8.50 28.33
C LEU A 649 5.39 -9.13 28.89
N THR A 650 4.59 -8.42 29.70
CA THR A 650 3.27 -8.95 30.08
C THR A 650 2.28 -8.91 28.91
N SER A 651 1.45 -9.94 28.77
CA SER A 651 0.40 -10.03 27.75
C SER A 651 -1.02 -9.93 28.33
N LYS A 652 -1.16 -9.89 29.66
CA LYS A 652 -2.46 -9.93 30.37
C LYS A 652 -2.45 -9.08 31.64
N GLY A 653 -3.65 -8.73 32.11
CA GLY A 653 -3.87 -8.00 33.36
C GLY A 653 -4.16 -6.53 33.16
N THR A 654 -3.81 -5.71 34.16
CA THR A 654 -3.99 -4.25 34.14
C THR A 654 -2.69 -3.56 34.55
N PHE A 655 -2.38 -2.45 33.91
CA PHE A 655 -1.33 -1.53 34.32
C PHE A 655 -1.88 -0.44 35.24
N SER A 656 -1.06 -0.01 36.20
CA SER A 656 -1.25 1.24 36.91
C SER A 656 -0.41 2.31 36.22
N LEU A 657 -1.04 3.41 35.83
CA LEU A 657 -0.37 4.55 35.21
C LEU A 657 -0.28 5.72 36.20
N PRO A 658 0.66 6.64 36.02
CA PRO A 658 0.67 7.88 36.80
C PRO A 658 -0.64 8.66 36.55
N GLY A 659 -1.48 8.80 37.57
CA GLY A 659 -2.77 9.52 37.49
C GLY A 659 -3.97 8.70 37.00
N ILE A 660 -3.81 7.40 36.69
CA ILE A 660 -4.91 6.47 36.42
C ILE A 660 -4.70 5.17 37.18
N GLU A 661 -5.74 4.72 37.88
CA GLU A 661 -5.66 3.53 38.73
C GLU A 661 -5.41 2.24 37.92
N GLN A 662 -6.18 2.01 36.85
CA GLN A 662 -6.09 0.79 36.04
C GLN A 662 -6.32 1.03 34.55
N THR A 663 -5.48 0.42 33.72
CA THR A 663 -5.57 0.39 32.25
C THR A 663 -5.38 -1.04 31.76
N PRO A 664 -6.23 -1.58 30.87
CA PRO A 664 -6.06 -2.95 30.39
C PRO A 664 -4.72 -3.13 29.68
N VAL A 665 -4.05 -4.26 29.96
CA VAL A 665 -2.84 -4.65 29.24
C VAL A 665 -3.23 -5.06 27.82
N LEU A 666 -2.69 -4.36 26.83
CA LEU A 666 -2.84 -4.75 25.43
C LEU A 666 -2.01 -6.02 25.15
N PRO A 667 -2.52 -6.94 24.31
CA PRO A 667 -1.74 -8.09 23.85
C PRO A 667 -0.39 -7.65 23.29
N LEU A 668 0.64 -8.48 23.47
CA LEU A 668 1.95 -8.23 22.86
C LEU A 668 1.81 -8.41 21.35
N ASP A 669 1.87 -7.31 20.61
CA ASP A 669 2.06 -7.39 19.17
C ASP A 669 3.54 -7.62 18.82
N SER A 670 3.79 -8.10 17.61
CA SER A 670 5.13 -8.36 17.10
C SER A 670 5.97 -7.07 16.99
N GLU A 671 5.33 -5.91 16.84
CA GLU A 671 6.00 -4.61 16.69
C GLU A 671 6.60 -4.12 17.99
N TRP A 672 5.86 -4.24 19.10
CA TRP A 672 6.35 -3.95 20.43
C TRP A 672 7.50 -4.87 20.81
N ARG A 673 7.39 -6.17 20.50
CA ARG A 673 8.49 -7.13 20.74
C ARG A 673 9.77 -6.73 20.01
N ARG A 674 9.66 -6.30 18.75
CA ARG A 674 10.79 -5.76 17.97
C ARG A 674 11.40 -4.52 18.63
N VAL A 675 10.59 -3.61 19.18
CA VAL A 675 11.10 -2.42 19.88
C VAL A 675 11.87 -2.79 21.14
N VAL A 676 11.29 -3.64 21.99
CA VAL A 676 11.95 -4.15 23.20
C VAL A 676 13.26 -4.84 22.82
N GLN A 677 13.25 -5.64 21.76
CA GLN A 677 14.44 -6.30 21.24
C GLN A 677 15.54 -5.32 20.82
N ALA A 678 15.21 -4.30 20.00
CA ALA A 678 16.19 -3.31 19.54
C ALA A 678 16.86 -2.60 20.72
N LEU A 679 16.07 -2.20 21.72
CA LEU A 679 16.59 -1.57 22.94
C LEU A 679 17.48 -2.54 23.75
N LEU A 680 17.12 -3.81 23.84
CA LEU A 680 17.92 -4.83 24.51
C LEU A 680 19.22 -5.17 23.77
N ILE A 681 19.21 -5.08 22.44
CA ILE A 681 20.41 -5.23 21.60
C ILE A 681 21.39 -4.10 21.82
N ASP A 682 20.90 -2.87 22.00
CA ASP A 682 21.77 -1.72 22.30
C ASP A 682 22.27 -1.76 23.75
N LEU A 683 21.39 -2.13 24.69
CA LEU A 683 21.70 -2.24 26.11
C LEU A 683 22.68 -3.38 26.42
N GLN A 684 22.51 -4.53 25.76
CA GLN A 684 23.19 -5.79 26.04
C GLN A 684 23.29 -6.12 27.55
N PRO A 685 22.14 -6.27 28.26
CA PRO A 685 22.14 -6.42 29.72
C PRO A 685 22.95 -7.64 30.17
N ARG A 686 23.68 -7.45 31.27
CA ARG A 686 24.41 -8.50 31.97
C ARG A 686 23.65 -8.84 33.23
N ILE A 687 23.55 -10.14 33.51
CA ILE A 687 22.82 -10.65 34.66
C ILE A 687 23.77 -11.51 35.50
N SER A 688 23.88 -11.19 36.79
CA SER A 688 24.69 -11.98 37.71
C SER A 688 23.96 -13.27 38.11
N PRO A 689 24.68 -14.31 38.59
CA PRO A 689 24.05 -15.52 39.11
C PRO A 689 23.07 -15.29 40.28
N GLU A 690 23.27 -14.21 41.05
CA GLU A 690 22.38 -13.80 42.15
C GLU A 690 21.09 -13.13 41.63
N GLN A 691 21.22 -12.32 40.57
CA GLN A 691 20.09 -11.62 39.95
C GLN A 691 19.20 -12.54 39.11
N ALA A 692 19.77 -13.59 38.51
CA ALA A 692 19.06 -14.51 37.61
C ALA A 692 17.80 -15.12 38.25
N ALA A 693 17.88 -15.57 39.50
CA ALA A 693 16.73 -16.16 40.20
C ALA A 693 15.63 -15.13 40.48
N ALA A 694 16.00 -13.93 40.94
CA ALA A 694 15.04 -12.85 41.20
C ALA A 694 14.33 -12.40 39.90
N PHE A 695 15.09 -12.29 38.81
CA PHE A 695 14.55 -11.91 37.50
C PHE A 695 13.57 -12.95 36.95
N VAL A 696 13.93 -14.23 36.99
CA VAL A 696 13.03 -15.32 36.57
C VAL A 696 11.77 -15.34 37.42
N ASN A 697 11.88 -15.14 38.75
CA ASN A 697 10.71 -15.07 39.61
C ASN A 697 9.80 -13.86 39.28
N GLY A 698 10.40 -12.71 38.95
CA GLY A 698 9.65 -11.53 38.51
C GLY A 698 8.89 -11.77 37.19
N MET A 699 9.51 -12.48 36.24
CA MET A 699 8.86 -12.90 34.99
C MET A 699 7.78 -13.97 35.23
N ALA A 700 7.98 -14.86 36.20
CA ALA A 700 7.07 -15.98 36.48
C ALA A 700 5.73 -15.57 37.11
N VAL A 701 5.60 -14.36 37.66
CA VAL A 701 4.32 -13.79 38.12
C VAL A 701 3.30 -13.70 36.97
N LEU A 702 3.78 -13.72 35.71
CA LEU A 702 2.96 -13.74 34.50
C LEU A 702 2.34 -15.13 34.21
N CYS A 703 2.81 -16.20 34.85
CA CYS A 703 2.37 -17.57 34.64
C CYS A 703 1.60 -18.08 35.87
N SER A 704 0.27 -17.97 35.85
CA SER A 704 -0.56 -18.51 36.93
C SER A 704 -0.46 -20.05 37.01
N SER A 705 -0.22 -20.55 38.22
CA SER A 705 -0.40 -21.95 38.69
C SER A 705 0.53 -23.06 38.18
N GLN A 706 1.82 -22.81 37.94
CA GLN A 706 2.77 -23.86 37.54
C GLN A 706 3.91 -24.10 38.55
N SER A 707 4.53 -25.28 38.46
CA SER A 707 5.69 -25.69 39.28
C SER A 707 6.92 -24.79 39.03
N SER A 708 7.92 -24.80 39.91
CA SER A 708 9.11 -23.94 39.77
C SER A 708 9.89 -24.16 38.47
N ASP A 709 9.87 -25.38 37.95
CA ASP A 709 10.70 -25.78 36.80
C ASP A 709 10.05 -25.37 35.47
N GLU A 710 8.72 -25.46 35.39
CA GLU A 710 7.93 -24.92 34.28
C GLU A 710 8.10 -23.40 34.19
N ARG A 711 8.10 -22.69 35.34
CA ARG A 711 8.28 -21.23 35.39
C ARG A 711 9.58 -20.74 34.75
N LEU A 712 10.70 -21.41 35.03
CA LEU A 712 11.99 -21.09 34.40
C LEU A 712 11.92 -21.33 32.89
N GLY A 713 11.36 -22.47 32.48
CA GLY A 713 11.22 -22.81 31.07
C GLY A 713 10.39 -21.79 30.29
N TYR A 714 9.19 -21.48 30.77
CA TYR A 714 8.32 -20.47 30.18
C TYR A 714 8.94 -19.07 30.16
N SER A 715 9.62 -18.67 31.25
CA SER A 715 10.31 -17.37 31.29
C SER A 715 11.42 -17.29 30.24
N LEU A 716 12.16 -18.37 30.01
CA LEU A 716 13.19 -18.42 28.97
C LEU A 716 12.59 -18.42 27.56
N ILE A 717 11.45 -19.06 27.33
CA ILE A 717 10.74 -19.00 26.06
C ILE A 717 10.30 -17.57 25.75
N GLU A 718 9.58 -16.92 26.67
CA GLU A 718 9.15 -15.52 26.52
C GLU A 718 10.34 -14.57 26.33
N LEU A 719 11.42 -14.76 27.11
CA LEU A 719 12.65 -13.99 26.93
C LEU A 719 13.32 -14.28 25.59
N SER A 720 13.30 -15.51 25.09
CA SER A 720 13.90 -15.85 23.79
C SER A 720 13.12 -15.22 22.64
N GLU A 721 11.80 -15.10 22.77
CA GLU A 721 10.96 -14.43 21.79
C GLU A 721 11.23 -12.92 21.71
N ALA A 722 11.67 -12.30 22.82
CA ALA A 722 12.03 -10.87 22.86
C ALA A 722 13.53 -10.61 22.60
N CYS A 723 14.43 -11.36 23.25
CA CYS A 723 15.87 -11.23 23.12
C CYS A 723 16.56 -12.56 23.45
N PRO A 724 16.88 -13.39 22.44
CA PRO A 724 17.57 -14.67 22.61
C PRO A 724 18.87 -14.57 23.41
N LEU A 725 19.58 -13.45 23.30
CA LEU A 725 20.86 -13.23 23.98
C LEU A 725 20.67 -13.09 25.49
N LEU A 726 19.66 -12.34 25.92
CA LEU A 726 19.33 -12.20 27.34
C LEU A 726 18.82 -13.53 27.91
N ALA A 727 18.03 -14.30 27.15
CA ALA A 727 17.61 -15.64 27.56
C ALA A 727 18.83 -16.56 27.77
N ALA A 728 19.77 -16.58 26.84
CA ALA A 728 21.00 -17.38 26.93
C ALA A 728 21.88 -16.95 28.13
N ARG A 729 22.03 -15.64 28.37
CA ARG A 729 22.77 -15.10 29.53
C ARG A 729 22.08 -15.43 30.86
N THR A 730 20.76 -15.34 30.91
CA THR A 730 19.96 -15.69 32.10
C THR A 730 20.11 -17.17 32.43
N LEU A 731 20.03 -18.05 31.43
CA LEU A 731 20.25 -19.48 31.61
C LEU A 731 21.69 -19.78 32.07
N THR A 732 22.69 -19.16 31.44
CA THR A 732 24.10 -19.31 31.84
C THR A 732 24.32 -18.88 33.30
N ALA A 733 23.80 -17.71 33.69
CA ALA A 733 23.90 -17.20 35.06
C ALA A 733 23.17 -18.10 36.07
N ALA A 734 21.98 -18.62 35.71
CA ALA A 734 21.24 -19.56 36.54
C ALA A 734 22.01 -20.88 36.77
N LEU A 735 22.69 -21.40 35.75
CA LEU A 735 23.53 -22.61 35.85
C LEU A 735 24.81 -22.39 36.69
N LEU A 736 25.29 -21.15 36.80
CA LEU A 736 26.45 -20.78 37.62
C LEU A 736 26.08 -20.44 39.08
N SER A 737 24.80 -20.28 39.39
CA SER A 737 24.33 -19.88 40.73
C SER A 737 24.64 -20.97 41.79
N PRO A 738 24.98 -20.64 43.04
CA PRO A 738 25.17 -21.62 44.12
C PRO A 738 23.93 -22.49 44.41
N LEU A 739 22.73 -22.00 44.03
CA LEU A 739 21.48 -22.78 44.01
C LEU A 739 21.52 -23.95 42.99
N ALA A 740 22.57 -24.07 42.18
CA ALA A 740 22.66 -24.94 41.02
C ALA A 740 22.96 -26.41 41.30
N GLU A 741 23.28 -26.86 42.51
CA GLU A 741 23.36 -28.32 42.74
C GLU A 741 22.02 -28.99 42.46
N SER A 742 20.95 -28.29 42.81
CA SER A 742 19.59 -28.69 42.49
C SER A 742 19.21 -28.38 41.03
N LEU A 743 19.77 -27.34 40.40
CA LEU A 743 19.51 -26.96 39.00
C LEU A 743 20.40 -27.69 37.99
N LYS A 744 21.46 -28.40 38.36
CA LYS A 744 22.30 -29.15 37.42
C LYS A 744 21.58 -30.40 36.90
N GLY A 745 20.88 -31.11 37.79
CA GLY A 745 19.96 -32.20 37.39
C GLY A 745 18.76 -31.68 36.60
N ARG A 746 18.15 -30.58 37.06
CA ARG A 746 16.98 -29.95 36.41
C ARG A 746 17.32 -29.22 35.10
N GLY A 747 18.52 -28.67 35.00
CA GLY A 747 19.03 -27.90 33.87
C GLY A 747 19.25 -28.77 32.66
N LYS A 748 19.58 -30.06 32.84
CA LYS A 748 19.57 -31.05 31.75
C LYS A 748 18.16 -31.23 31.16
N SER A 749 17.14 -31.33 32.02
CA SER A 749 15.74 -31.47 31.57
C SER A 749 15.23 -30.19 30.89
N VAL A 750 15.52 -29.01 31.45
CA VAL A 750 15.14 -27.72 30.83
C VAL A 750 15.88 -27.51 29.51
N LEU A 751 17.19 -27.78 29.43
CA LEU A 751 17.95 -27.72 28.18
C LEU A 751 17.44 -28.71 27.14
N ALA A 752 17.10 -29.94 27.52
CA ALA A 752 16.55 -30.93 26.62
C ALA A 752 15.19 -30.47 26.05
N LEU A 753 14.32 -29.90 26.90
CA LEU A 753 13.04 -29.34 26.49
C LEU A 753 13.23 -28.14 25.55
N MET A 754 14.13 -27.21 25.88
CA MET A 754 14.41 -26.06 25.03
C MET A 754 15.00 -26.47 23.67
N ARG A 755 15.90 -27.45 23.61
CA ARG A 755 16.46 -27.94 22.33
C ARG A 755 15.42 -28.62 21.45
N ALA A 756 14.37 -29.21 22.03
CA ALA A 756 13.25 -29.72 21.27
C ALA A 756 12.41 -28.59 20.64
N CYS A 757 12.31 -27.44 21.31
CA CYS A 757 11.59 -26.26 20.82
C CYS A 757 12.42 -25.37 19.87
N PHE A 758 13.75 -25.35 20.01
CA PHE A 758 14.64 -24.41 19.31
C PHE A 758 15.74 -25.18 18.55
N THR A 759 15.46 -25.55 17.30
CA THR A 759 16.38 -26.33 16.46
C THR A 759 17.41 -25.46 15.72
N CYS A 760 18.68 -25.87 15.70
CA CYS A 760 19.78 -25.17 15.01
C CYS A 760 20.47 -26.03 13.93
N ARG A 761 19.68 -26.83 13.21
CA ARG A 761 20.16 -27.74 12.14
C ARG A 761 20.59 -26.99 10.87
N GLU A 762 21.43 -27.62 10.05
CA GLU A 762 21.97 -27.00 8.81
C GLU A 762 20.92 -26.76 7.71
N ASP A 763 19.92 -27.62 7.61
CA ASP A 763 18.79 -27.46 6.71
C ASP A 763 18.00 -26.18 7.03
N ALA A 764 17.66 -25.98 8.31
CA ALA A 764 17.00 -24.77 8.79
C ALA A 764 17.87 -23.51 8.57
N ALA A 765 19.18 -23.62 8.78
CA ALA A 765 20.12 -22.51 8.54
C ALA A 765 20.16 -22.12 7.06
N THR A 766 20.19 -23.12 6.16
CA THR A 766 20.20 -22.90 4.71
C THR A 766 18.90 -22.26 4.25
N GLU A 767 17.76 -22.77 4.71
CA GLU A 767 16.44 -22.24 4.36
C GLU A 767 16.27 -20.77 4.82
N LEU A 768 16.66 -20.46 6.06
CA LEU A 768 16.64 -19.10 6.58
C LEU A 768 17.56 -18.16 5.79
N ALA A 769 18.78 -18.60 5.48
CA ALA A 769 19.73 -17.81 4.71
C ALA A 769 19.19 -17.49 3.29
N ILE A 770 18.52 -18.45 2.64
CA ILE A 770 17.91 -18.25 1.33
C ILE A 770 16.77 -17.22 1.40
N ARG A 771 15.90 -17.32 2.40
CA ARG A 771 14.79 -16.36 2.61
C ARG A 771 15.29 -14.94 2.84
N HIS A 772 16.44 -14.77 3.49
CA HIS A 772 17.04 -13.48 3.81
C HIS A 772 18.09 -13.02 2.78
N GLY A 773 17.78 -13.15 1.48
CA GLY A 773 18.58 -12.58 0.39
C GLY A 773 19.48 -13.60 -0.32
N ASN A 774 19.01 -14.84 -0.46
CA ASN A 774 19.67 -15.93 -1.19
C ASN A 774 21.11 -16.21 -0.71
N ARG A 775 21.31 -16.24 0.61
CA ARG A 775 22.61 -16.46 1.27
C ARG A 775 22.81 -17.94 1.62
N ASP A 776 24.02 -18.29 2.04
CA ASP A 776 24.36 -19.63 2.53
C ASP A 776 24.25 -19.77 4.06
N SER A 777 24.24 -21.01 4.55
CA SER A 777 24.15 -21.29 5.99
C SER A 777 25.39 -20.80 6.76
N HIS A 778 26.55 -20.72 6.10
CA HIS A 778 27.79 -20.24 6.71
C HIS A 778 27.68 -18.77 7.11
N TRP A 779 27.17 -17.92 6.22
CA TRP A 779 26.89 -16.52 6.49
C TRP A 779 25.92 -16.32 7.67
N LEU A 780 24.86 -17.15 7.74
CA LEU A 780 23.89 -17.08 8.83
C LEU A 780 24.54 -17.41 10.18
N ARG A 781 25.43 -18.42 10.22
CA ARG A 781 26.17 -18.76 11.45
C ARG A 781 27.15 -17.69 11.87
N LEU A 782 27.88 -17.09 10.93
CA LEU A 782 28.78 -15.96 11.22
C LEU A 782 28.03 -14.73 11.75
N SER A 783 26.74 -14.62 11.43
CA SER A 783 25.88 -13.57 11.96
C SER A 783 25.53 -13.77 13.43
N ILE A 784 25.77 -14.94 14.03
CA ILE A 784 25.49 -15.22 15.45
C ILE A 784 26.82 -15.25 16.21
N PRO A 785 27.12 -14.22 17.02
CA PRO A 785 28.35 -14.22 17.82
C PRO A 785 28.30 -15.30 18.91
N SER A 786 29.44 -15.90 19.25
CA SER A 786 29.49 -16.86 20.37
C SER A 786 29.32 -16.15 21.70
N LEU A 787 28.73 -16.82 22.69
CA LEU A 787 28.63 -16.27 24.05
C LEU A 787 30.02 -15.95 24.61
N GLN A 788 31.00 -16.83 24.38
CA GLN A 788 32.38 -16.60 24.79
C GLN A 788 32.97 -15.30 24.21
N SER A 789 32.70 -14.99 22.93
CA SER A 789 33.18 -13.75 22.31
C SER A 789 32.56 -12.49 22.93
N LEU A 790 31.34 -12.61 23.48
CA LEU A 790 30.60 -11.51 24.10
C LEU A 790 30.95 -11.31 25.59
N GLU A 791 31.69 -12.23 26.22
CA GLU A 791 32.11 -12.10 27.62
C GLU A 791 33.26 -11.09 27.80
N GLY A 792 34.10 -10.92 26.77
CA GLY A 792 35.35 -10.14 26.82
C GLY A 792 35.22 -8.60 26.81
N GLY A 793 34.01 -8.04 26.73
CA GLY A 793 33.80 -6.58 26.71
C GLY A 793 32.51 -6.16 26.01
N ASN A 794 32.29 -4.86 25.83
CA ASN A 794 31.15 -4.32 25.06
C ASN A 794 31.44 -4.40 23.56
N MET A 795 31.52 -5.62 23.03
CA MET A 795 31.60 -5.81 21.57
C MET A 795 30.24 -5.50 20.94
N PRO A 796 30.18 -4.65 19.89
CA PRO A 796 28.94 -4.44 19.17
C PRO A 796 28.52 -5.74 18.49
N LEU A 797 27.22 -6.05 18.54
CA LEU A 797 26.69 -7.21 17.83
C LEU A 797 26.82 -6.99 16.31
N PRO A 798 27.07 -8.06 15.52
CA PRO A 798 27.12 -7.96 14.06
C PRO A 798 25.87 -7.27 13.50
N LEU A 799 26.03 -6.42 12.48
CA LEU A 799 24.91 -5.72 11.86
C LEU A 799 23.85 -6.70 11.35
N SER A 800 24.28 -7.79 10.74
CA SER A 800 23.40 -8.87 10.28
C SER A 800 22.61 -9.47 11.43
N TYR A 801 23.22 -9.71 12.60
CA TYR A 801 22.49 -10.12 13.80
C TYR A 801 21.39 -9.12 14.14
N ARG A 802 21.73 -7.84 14.29
CA ARG A 802 20.80 -6.78 14.71
C ARG A 802 19.56 -6.75 13.82
N ARG A 803 19.75 -6.88 12.51
CA ARG A 803 18.66 -6.78 11.53
C ARG A 803 17.88 -8.07 11.33
N LEU A 804 18.55 -9.22 11.34
CA LEU A 804 17.89 -10.54 11.30
C LEU A 804 17.08 -10.83 12.58
N SER A 805 17.48 -10.21 13.69
CA SER A 805 16.82 -10.40 14.98
C SER A 805 15.32 -10.07 14.96
N GLY A 806 14.85 -9.23 14.02
CA GLY A 806 13.42 -8.97 13.82
C GLY A 806 12.60 -10.15 13.26
N SER A 807 13.25 -11.23 12.81
CA SER A 807 12.64 -12.48 12.34
C SER A 807 12.52 -13.50 13.48
N ASP A 808 11.31 -13.98 13.73
CA ASP A 808 11.01 -14.96 14.79
C ASP A 808 11.77 -16.27 14.58
N GLU A 809 11.85 -16.73 13.33
CA GLU A 809 12.57 -17.95 12.97
C GLU A 809 14.08 -17.81 13.22
N PHE A 810 14.65 -16.64 12.88
CA PHE A 810 16.06 -16.37 13.17
C PHE A 810 16.32 -16.30 14.68
N ARG A 811 15.44 -15.67 15.46
CA ARG A 811 15.57 -15.64 16.93
C ARG A 811 15.59 -17.05 17.53
N ASN A 812 14.68 -17.90 17.08
CA ASN A 812 14.61 -19.30 17.51
C ASN A 812 15.88 -20.07 17.13
N PHE A 813 16.36 -19.88 15.90
CA PHE A 813 17.60 -20.49 15.43
C PHE A 813 18.83 -20.01 16.24
N ALA A 814 18.95 -18.69 16.45
CA ALA A 814 20.05 -18.10 17.22
C ALA A 814 20.06 -18.58 18.68
N PHE A 815 18.87 -18.69 19.30
CA PHE A 815 18.78 -19.27 20.63
C PHE A 815 19.22 -20.74 20.64
N GLY A 816 18.80 -21.53 19.65
CA GLY A 816 19.24 -22.91 19.46
C GLY A 816 20.77 -23.05 19.37
N VAL A 817 21.44 -22.15 18.64
CA VAL A 817 22.91 -22.11 18.55
C VAL A 817 23.54 -21.87 19.92
N TRP A 818 23.04 -20.92 20.70
CA TRP A 818 23.55 -20.65 22.05
C TRP A 818 23.23 -21.76 23.06
N LEU A 819 22.08 -22.44 22.94
CA LEU A 819 21.79 -23.61 23.76
C LEU A 819 22.81 -24.73 23.56
N GLU A 820 23.26 -24.93 22.32
CA GLU A 820 24.32 -25.91 22.00
C GLU A 820 25.68 -25.49 22.57
N GLU A 821 26.03 -24.20 22.51
CA GLU A 821 27.24 -23.65 23.13
C GLU A 821 27.22 -23.82 24.67
N ILE A 822 26.09 -23.52 25.32
CA ILE A 822 25.89 -23.69 26.77
C ILE A 822 26.05 -25.18 27.14
N ARG A 823 25.44 -26.09 26.39
CA ARG A 823 25.57 -27.54 26.62
C ARG A 823 27.02 -28.00 26.61
N GLN A 824 27.79 -27.54 25.62
CA GLN A 824 29.21 -27.87 25.49
C GLN A 824 30.03 -27.31 26.66
N ARG A 825 29.76 -26.05 27.05
CA ARG A 825 30.45 -25.36 28.15
C ARG A 825 30.26 -26.02 29.51
N PHE A 826 29.07 -26.54 29.80
CA PHE A 826 28.73 -27.12 31.11
C PHE A 826 28.76 -28.65 31.13
N HIS A 827 29.18 -29.31 30.04
CA HIS A 827 29.20 -30.77 29.90
C HIS A 827 27.85 -31.45 30.22
N LEU A 828 26.75 -30.85 29.75
CA LEU A 828 25.38 -31.27 30.06
C LEU A 828 24.83 -32.32 29.09
#